data_AF-A0AAN9C9N3-F1
#
_entry.id   AF-A0AAN9C9N3-F1
#
_cell.length_a   1.000
_cell.length_b   1.000
_cell.length_c   1.000
_cell.angle_alpha   90.00
_cell.angle_beta   90.00
_cell.angle_gamma   90.00
#
_symmetry.space_group_name_H-M   'P 1'
#
loop_
_entity.id
_entity.type
_entity.pdbx_description
1 polymer ?
#
loop_
_entity_poly.entity_id
_entity_poly.type
_entity_poly.pdbx_seq_one_letter_code
_entity_poly.pdbx_strand_id
1 'polypeptide(L)'
;MEQSDRSPLKRFVLAKKKIGEVFEQLLVYVEEGSEFVKETSNNESLENIANRSQLSEIETYTSKLSDIKGVLSRNHMKVAFFGRTSNGKSTVVNAMLHDRVLPSGIGHTTNCFLSVEGTDEDKAFLKTEGSEEEKSIKTVNQLAHALHMDESLDAGCLVKVFWPKTKCALLRDDLVLVDSPGTDVTTQLDSWIDKFCLDADVFVLVANSESTLMNTEKHFFHKVNERLSKPNIFILNNRWDASAAEPEYMEDVRKQHTDRCVNFLVEELKVVDRAQAPNRIFFVSAKEVLNSRMQRAQGMPESGGALAEGFQERLKEFQTFERLFEECISHSAVKTKFEQHTIRAKQITETVKDIMDQINIASADKRVVSLEDREYLIDRLDFVRNQLNLLIQDIKKKIEAITKEVENKVSNAMAEEICRLSVLIDEFHSDFHPSHNVLKIYKSDLLSHIEQGMGKNLAFRCSDAVNDSVQSSQKDMIECLKPLLPSTAQNQLHMLIPCRKFELSYDLNCATLCSDFQENIEFQFSLGWTSLVHRFLGPVNGRRALMLVDQKLQLTAPLTPSAPVQSQIPGGQGQIQASMAQEELMMSMVNNLASLTSRTSMSVVIVGGVVWRTVGWRLIALSMSLYGLLYLFEKLTWTTRAKERALKRQFVEYATEKLQMIISFTSSNCSHQVQQEIASTFARLCQQVDITQKDLENEIQRLTDKIQKLETVQNRSKVLRHKATALEKQLEDFSSQYLRPQP
;
A
#
# COMPACT_ATOMS: atom_id res chain seq x y z
N MET A 1 5.88 66.59 4.42
CA MET A 1 4.43 66.90 4.39
C MET A 1 3.82 66.00 3.32
N GLU A 2 3.13 64.92 3.69
CA GLU A 2 2.70 63.90 2.70
C GLU A 2 1.45 63.11 3.16
N GLN A 3 0.58 63.76 3.94
CA GLN A 3 -0.66 63.18 4.51
C GLN A 3 -1.94 63.84 3.95
N SER A 4 -1.86 64.48 2.78
CA SER A 4 -3.04 65.04 2.09
C SER A 4 -3.82 63.92 1.37
N ASP A 5 -5.15 64.02 1.40
CA ASP A 5 -6.07 63.46 0.40
C ASP A 5 -5.99 61.95 0.11
N ARG A 6 -6.09 61.13 1.16
CA ARG A 6 -6.65 59.78 1.03
C ARG A 6 -8.16 59.82 1.32
N SER A 7 -8.97 59.79 0.26
CA SER A 7 -10.43 59.64 0.36
C SER A 7 -10.82 58.46 1.26
N PRO A 8 -11.77 58.63 2.21
CA PRO A 8 -12.31 57.55 3.02
C PRO A 8 -12.91 56.38 2.22
N LEU A 9 -13.40 56.61 0.98
CA LEU A 9 -13.97 55.57 0.11
C LEU A 9 -13.00 54.41 -0.13
N LYS A 10 -11.68 54.68 -0.11
CA LYS A 10 -10.63 53.66 -0.22
C LYS A 10 -10.66 52.63 0.92
N ARG A 11 -11.31 52.91 2.05
CA ARG A 11 -11.61 51.91 3.10
C ARG A 11 -12.47 50.78 2.53
N PHE A 12 -13.50 51.10 1.75
CA PHE A 12 -14.37 50.10 1.11
C PHE A 12 -13.62 49.32 0.03
N VAL A 13 -12.88 49.99 -0.86
CA VAL A 13 -12.09 49.34 -1.93
C VAL A 13 -11.06 48.36 -1.35
N LEU A 14 -10.33 48.78 -0.30
CA LEU A 14 -9.34 47.92 0.37
C LEU A 14 -10.01 46.77 1.14
N ALA A 15 -11.17 47.00 1.76
CA ALA A 15 -11.95 45.93 2.39
C ALA A 15 -12.44 44.90 1.36
N LYS A 16 -13.06 45.36 0.26
CA LYS A 16 -13.54 44.54 -0.85
C LYS A 16 -12.42 43.69 -1.46
N LYS A 17 -11.24 44.27 -1.66
CA LYS A 17 -10.05 43.54 -2.11
C LYS A 17 -9.60 42.49 -1.08
N LYS A 18 -9.39 42.87 0.19
CA LYS A 18 -8.91 41.95 1.23
C LYS A 18 -9.89 40.79 1.46
N ILE A 19 -11.20 41.04 1.49
CA ILE A 19 -12.19 39.95 1.65
C ILE A 19 -12.29 39.08 0.40
N GLY A 20 -12.14 39.64 -0.81
CA GLY A 20 -12.05 38.87 -2.05
C GLY A 20 -10.86 37.91 -2.08
N GLU A 21 -9.67 38.38 -1.69
CA GLU A 21 -8.44 37.56 -1.57
C GLU A 21 -8.60 36.44 -0.52
N VAL A 22 -9.29 36.70 0.60
CA VAL A 22 -9.60 35.69 1.62
C VAL A 22 -10.61 34.66 1.10
N PHE A 23 -11.66 35.09 0.39
CA PHE A 23 -12.65 34.18 -0.20
C PHE A 23 -12.07 33.31 -1.32
N GLU A 24 -11.08 33.81 -2.06
CA GLU A 24 -10.37 33.03 -3.07
C GLU A 24 -9.47 31.95 -2.44
N GLN A 25 -8.72 32.27 -1.38
CA GLN A 25 -7.97 31.28 -0.61
C GLN A 25 -8.89 30.26 0.09
N LEU A 26 -10.06 30.70 0.57
CA LEU A 26 -11.06 29.83 1.19
C LEU A 26 -11.68 28.87 0.18
N LEU A 27 -11.98 29.32 -1.05
CA LEU A 27 -12.49 28.45 -2.11
C LEU A 27 -11.48 27.33 -2.43
N VAL A 28 -10.21 27.68 -2.66
CA VAL A 28 -9.13 26.71 -2.91
C VAL A 28 -8.96 25.73 -1.74
N TYR A 29 -9.04 26.21 -0.50
CA TYR A 29 -8.99 25.35 0.69
C TYR A 29 -10.14 24.31 0.75
N VAL A 30 -11.36 24.73 0.39
CA VAL A 30 -12.54 23.84 0.38
C VAL A 30 -12.48 22.86 -0.80
N GLU A 31 -11.95 23.29 -1.95
CA GLU A 31 -11.68 22.41 -3.11
C GLU A 31 -10.62 21.33 -2.79
N GLU A 32 -9.47 21.72 -2.22
CA GLU A 32 -8.45 20.78 -1.72
C GLU A 32 -9.02 19.81 -0.67
N GLY A 33 -9.86 20.31 0.24
CA GLY A 33 -10.56 19.52 1.24
C GLY A 33 -11.52 18.51 0.62
N SER A 34 -12.24 18.91 -0.43
CA SER A 34 -13.16 18.05 -1.17
C SER A 34 -12.41 16.91 -1.87
N GLU A 35 -11.29 17.21 -2.53
CA GLU A 35 -10.45 16.20 -3.18
C GLU A 35 -9.89 15.20 -2.16
N PHE A 36 -9.33 15.68 -1.04
CA PHE A 36 -8.81 14.84 0.02
C PHE A 36 -9.88 13.92 0.65
N VAL A 37 -11.09 14.43 0.89
CA VAL A 37 -12.21 13.64 1.44
C VAL A 37 -12.73 12.62 0.41
N LYS A 38 -12.74 12.98 -0.88
CA LYS A 38 -13.11 12.10 -1.99
C LYS A 38 -12.11 10.94 -2.16
N GLU A 39 -10.81 11.22 -2.15
CA GLU A 39 -9.75 10.20 -2.15
C GLU A 39 -9.87 9.28 -0.93
N THR A 40 -10.08 9.84 0.26
CA THR A 40 -10.17 9.08 1.52
C THR A 40 -11.43 8.20 1.58
N SER A 41 -12.55 8.65 1.02
CA SER A 41 -13.82 7.89 1.00
C SER A 41 -13.90 6.83 -0.11
N ASN A 42 -13.15 6.99 -1.20
CA ASN A 42 -13.05 5.97 -2.26
C ASN A 42 -12.04 4.85 -1.94
N ASN A 43 -11.20 5.03 -0.92
CA ASN A 43 -10.14 4.09 -0.58
C ASN A 43 -10.64 2.99 0.38
N GLU A 44 -11.19 1.91 -0.19
CA GLU A 44 -11.75 0.76 0.55
C GLU A 44 -10.79 0.20 1.61
N SER A 45 -9.47 0.28 1.38
CA SER A 45 -8.44 -0.19 2.34
C SER A 45 -8.35 0.64 3.65
N LEU A 46 -9.15 1.69 3.80
CA LEU A 46 -9.24 2.55 4.98
C LEU A 46 -10.55 2.39 5.78
N GLU A 47 -11.44 1.46 5.39
CA GLU A 47 -12.61 1.07 6.20
C GLU A 47 -13.54 2.25 6.57
N ASN A 48 -13.80 3.16 5.63
CA ASN A 48 -14.65 4.35 5.82
C ASN A 48 -14.17 5.32 6.92
N ILE A 49 -12.98 5.92 6.78
CA ILE A 49 -12.55 7.07 7.62
C ILE A 49 -13.36 8.35 7.28
N ALA A 50 -13.71 8.52 6.00
CA ALA A 50 -14.46 9.67 5.51
C ALA A 50 -15.82 9.21 4.96
N ASN A 51 -16.88 9.94 5.30
CA ASN A 51 -18.26 9.63 4.91
C ASN A 51 -18.68 10.40 3.66
N ARG A 52 -19.55 9.79 2.83
CA ARG A 52 -20.13 10.47 1.65
C ARG A 52 -21.00 11.68 2.00
N SER A 53 -21.54 11.75 3.23
CA SER A 53 -22.22 12.94 3.76
C SER A 53 -21.27 14.13 3.91
N GLN A 54 -20.09 13.92 4.51
CA GLN A 54 -19.05 14.94 4.67
C GLN A 54 -18.57 15.47 3.30
N LEU A 55 -18.40 14.58 2.31
CA LEU A 55 -18.06 14.99 0.94
C LEU A 55 -19.15 15.89 0.33
N SER A 56 -20.41 15.46 0.38
CA SER A 56 -21.54 16.22 -0.17
C SER A 56 -21.72 17.58 0.53
N GLU A 57 -21.41 17.69 1.82
CA GLU A 57 -21.42 18.96 2.56
C GLU A 57 -20.34 19.93 2.06
N ILE A 58 -19.11 19.44 1.85
CA ILE A 58 -17.97 20.22 1.34
C ILE A 58 -18.21 20.65 -0.12
N GLU A 59 -18.70 19.77 -0.98
CA GLU A 59 -19.11 20.10 -2.36
C GLU A 59 -20.21 21.20 -2.35
N THR A 60 -21.16 21.09 -1.42
CA THR A 60 -22.20 22.11 -1.21
C THR A 60 -21.63 23.45 -0.72
N TYR A 61 -20.59 23.46 0.13
CA TYR A 61 -19.90 24.69 0.52
C TYR A 61 -19.09 25.30 -0.63
N THR A 62 -18.50 24.48 -1.50
CA THR A 62 -17.77 24.93 -2.69
C THR A 62 -18.67 25.79 -3.60
N SER A 63 -19.87 25.30 -3.93
CA SER A 63 -20.86 26.08 -4.70
C SER A 63 -21.21 27.39 -3.99
N LYS A 64 -21.59 27.32 -2.71
CA LYS A 64 -21.99 28.49 -1.91
C LYS A 64 -20.90 29.56 -1.81
N LEU A 65 -19.62 29.17 -1.77
CA LEU A 65 -18.49 30.09 -1.77
C LEU A 65 -18.29 30.75 -3.14
N SER A 66 -18.49 30.01 -4.24
CA SER A 66 -18.48 30.57 -5.60
C SER A 66 -19.60 31.60 -5.80
N ASP A 67 -20.82 31.30 -5.35
CA ASP A 67 -21.96 32.21 -5.37
C ASP A 67 -21.67 33.51 -4.59
N ILE A 68 -21.12 33.37 -3.37
CA ILE A 68 -20.74 34.53 -2.54
C ILE A 68 -19.59 35.32 -3.17
N LYS A 69 -18.58 34.68 -3.78
CA LYS A 69 -17.51 35.38 -4.53
C LYS A 69 -18.10 36.21 -5.68
N GLY A 70 -19.11 35.68 -6.37
CA GLY A 70 -19.91 36.40 -7.36
C GLY A 70 -20.58 37.66 -6.78
N VAL A 71 -21.28 37.54 -5.64
CA VAL A 71 -21.91 38.69 -4.95
C VAL A 71 -20.87 39.72 -4.48
N LEU A 72 -19.78 39.28 -3.82
CA LEU A 72 -18.72 40.15 -3.32
C LEU A 72 -18.04 40.97 -4.43
N SER A 73 -17.88 40.41 -5.62
CA SER A 73 -17.32 41.14 -6.77
C SER A 73 -18.23 42.30 -7.23
N ARG A 74 -19.56 42.10 -7.17
CA ARG A 74 -20.59 43.04 -7.60
C ARG A 74 -20.90 44.10 -6.55
N ASN A 75 -20.67 43.83 -5.27
CA ASN A 75 -20.96 44.76 -4.18
C ASN A 75 -20.22 46.10 -4.35
N HIS A 76 -20.97 47.19 -4.30
CA HIS A 76 -20.52 48.58 -4.39
C HIS A 76 -21.21 49.41 -3.30
N MET A 77 -20.67 50.58 -2.98
CA MET A 77 -21.35 51.58 -2.14
C MET A 77 -22.49 52.20 -2.95
N LYS A 78 -23.66 52.42 -2.33
CA LYS A 78 -24.80 53.05 -3.01
C LYS A 78 -25.37 54.23 -2.21
N VAL A 79 -25.46 55.39 -2.85
CA VAL A 79 -26.16 56.58 -2.32
C VAL A 79 -27.35 56.93 -3.19
N ALA A 80 -28.47 57.32 -2.57
CA ALA A 80 -29.68 57.75 -3.27
C ALA A 80 -30.13 59.15 -2.85
N PHE A 81 -30.38 60.01 -3.85
CA PHE A 81 -30.73 61.43 -3.68
C PHE A 81 -32.22 61.64 -3.89
N PHE A 82 -32.89 62.18 -2.87
CA PHE A 82 -34.34 62.42 -2.84
C PHE A 82 -34.68 63.88 -2.52
N GLY A 83 -35.92 64.26 -2.81
CA GLY A 83 -36.39 65.64 -2.72
C GLY A 83 -37.24 66.03 -3.94
N ARG A 84 -37.94 67.15 -3.81
CA ARG A 84 -38.88 67.64 -4.83
C ARG A 84 -38.20 68.01 -6.16
N THR A 85 -39.03 68.13 -7.19
CA THR A 85 -38.62 68.67 -8.49
C THR A 85 -37.99 70.06 -8.32
N SER A 86 -36.92 70.37 -9.06
CA SER A 86 -36.20 71.65 -9.03
C SER A 86 -35.49 72.03 -7.71
N ASN A 87 -35.44 71.15 -6.70
CA ASN A 87 -34.54 71.31 -5.54
C ASN A 87 -33.04 71.18 -5.91
N GLY A 88 -32.73 70.69 -7.11
CA GLY A 88 -31.36 70.61 -7.63
C GLY A 88 -30.61 69.30 -7.35
N LYS A 89 -31.31 68.17 -7.21
CA LYS A 89 -30.71 66.84 -6.95
C LYS A 89 -29.62 66.46 -7.96
N SER A 90 -29.94 66.49 -9.24
CA SER A 90 -29.01 66.23 -10.35
C SER A 90 -27.83 67.22 -10.37
N THR A 91 -28.03 68.45 -9.86
CA THR A 91 -26.96 69.44 -9.68
C THR A 91 -26.01 69.08 -8.52
N VAL A 92 -26.52 68.53 -7.41
CA VAL A 92 -25.69 67.96 -6.32
C VAL A 92 -24.87 66.79 -6.84
N VAL A 93 -25.48 65.85 -7.56
CA VAL A 93 -24.79 64.71 -8.16
C VAL A 93 -23.70 65.16 -9.12
N ASN A 94 -24.00 66.09 -10.04
CA ASN A 94 -23.00 66.68 -10.94
C ASN A 94 -21.87 67.41 -10.18
N ALA A 95 -22.19 68.16 -9.11
CA ALA A 95 -21.18 68.82 -8.28
C ALA A 95 -20.22 67.81 -7.65
N MET A 96 -20.72 66.72 -7.05
CA MET A 96 -19.92 65.63 -6.48
C MET A 96 -19.12 64.88 -7.55
N LEU A 97 -19.66 64.71 -8.76
CA LEU A 97 -18.96 64.07 -9.88
C LEU A 97 -17.90 64.98 -10.55
N HIS A 98 -17.84 66.26 -10.19
CA HIS A 98 -16.97 67.32 -10.75
C HIS A 98 -17.24 67.68 -12.23
N ASP A 99 -18.27 67.10 -12.85
CA ASP A 99 -18.62 67.30 -14.26
C ASP A 99 -20.15 67.23 -14.43
N ARG A 100 -20.66 67.74 -15.56
CA ARG A 100 -22.07 67.54 -15.92
C ARG A 100 -22.21 66.14 -16.51
N VAL A 101 -22.77 65.22 -15.73
CA VAL A 101 -23.06 63.84 -16.13
C VAL A 101 -24.57 63.65 -16.33
N LEU A 102 -25.37 64.11 -15.36
CA LEU A 102 -26.83 64.05 -15.41
C LEU A 102 -27.46 65.35 -15.96
N PRO A 103 -28.65 65.30 -16.61
CA PRO A 103 -29.37 66.48 -17.05
C PRO A 103 -29.87 67.33 -15.86
N SER A 104 -29.24 68.48 -15.62
CA SER A 104 -29.61 69.44 -14.56
C SER A 104 -30.08 70.78 -15.14
N GLY A 105 -31.05 70.73 -16.05
CA GLY A 105 -31.60 71.89 -16.76
C GLY A 105 -32.78 72.55 -16.05
N ILE A 106 -33.44 73.49 -16.73
CA ILE A 106 -34.71 74.09 -16.27
C ILE A 106 -35.86 73.22 -16.79
N GLY A 107 -36.69 72.68 -15.89
CA GLY A 107 -37.83 71.82 -16.20
C GLY A 107 -37.77 70.46 -15.50
N HIS A 108 -38.68 69.55 -15.86
CA HIS A 108 -38.63 68.15 -15.44
C HIS A 108 -37.59 67.39 -16.28
N THR A 109 -36.31 67.43 -15.87
CA THR A 109 -35.20 66.79 -16.61
C THR A 109 -34.90 65.35 -16.18
N THR A 110 -35.52 64.88 -15.09
CA THR A 110 -35.36 63.54 -14.51
C THR A 110 -36.75 62.98 -14.19
N ASN A 111 -37.33 62.21 -15.12
CA ASN A 111 -38.65 61.58 -14.94
C ASN A 111 -38.56 60.16 -14.35
N CYS A 112 -37.50 59.42 -14.66
CA CYS A 112 -37.18 58.08 -14.17
C CYS A 112 -35.95 58.09 -13.25
N PHE A 113 -35.59 56.96 -12.63
CA PHE A 113 -34.38 56.86 -11.81
C PHE A 113 -33.12 56.80 -12.67
N LEU A 114 -32.11 57.60 -12.34
CA LEU A 114 -30.80 57.62 -13.02
C LEU A 114 -29.70 57.12 -12.06
N SER A 115 -29.13 55.94 -12.32
CA SER A 115 -27.96 55.41 -11.58
C SER A 115 -26.69 55.74 -12.35
N VAL A 116 -25.73 56.44 -11.71
CA VAL A 116 -24.40 56.68 -12.26
C VAL A 116 -23.43 55.63 -11.71
N GLU A 117 -22.85 54.84 -12.60
CA GLU A 117 -21.94 53.73 -12.31
C GLU A 117 -20.59 53.92 -13.01
N GLY A 118 -19.49 53.51 -12.37
CA GLY A 118 -18.15 53.62 -12.95
C GLY A 118 -17.84 52.52 -13.95
N THR A 119 -17.50 52.87 -15.19
CA THR A 119 -16.94 51.92 -16.18
C THR A 119 -15.43 52.09 -16.34
N ASP A 120 -14.75 50.97 -16.65
CA ASP A 120 -13.33 50.93 -17.00
C ASP A 120 -13.08 51.33 -18.47
N GLU A 121 -14.13 51.52 -19.28
CA GLU A 121 -14.04 52.08 -20.62
C GLU A 121 -13.88 53.61 -20.63
N ASP A 122 -13.18 54.13 -21.65
CA ASP A 122 -13.03 55.58 -21.90
C ASP A 122 -14.32 56.28 -22.37
N LYS A 123 -15.35 55.52 -22.76
CA LYS A 123 -16.61 56.03 -23.33
C LYS A 123 -17.74 55.91 -22.33
N ALA A 124 -18.62 56.92 -22.32
CA ALA A 124 -19.87 56.85 -21.60
C ALA A 124 -20.94 56.12 -22.43
N PHE A 125 -21.77 55.34 -21.76
CA PHE A 125 -22.91 54.64 -22.36
C PHE A 125 -24.04 54.46 -21.35
N LEU A 126 -25.20 54.02 -21.84
CA LEU A 126 -26.42 53.86 -21.06
C LEU A 126 -27.06 52.50 -21.35
N LYS A 127 -27.57 51.86 -20.29
CA LYS A 127 -28.47 50.70 -20.37
C LYS A 127 -29.79 51.02 -19.68
N THR A 128 -30.90 50.63 -20.29
CA THR A 128 -32.26 50.76 -19.73
C THR A 128 -32.69 49.46 -19.07
N GLU A 129 -33.39 49.53 -17.93
CA GLU A 129 -33.97 48.35 -17.26
C GLU A 129 -34.76 47.47 -18.26
N GLY A 130 -34.38 46.19 -18.37
CA GLY A 130 -34.98 45.24 -19.32
C GLY A 130 -34.30 45.13 -20.69
N SER A 131 -33.27 45.93 -21.01
CA SER A 131 -32.48 45.80 -22.25
C SER A 131 -30.97 45.79 -21.98
N GLU A 132 -30.26 44.88 -22.65
CA GLU A 132 -28.79 44.84 -22.66
C GLU A 132 -28.16 45.83 -23.67
N GLU A 133 -28.97 46.53 -24.49
CA GLU A 133 -28.51 47.45 -25.52
C GLU A 133 -27.73 48.65 -24.95
N GLU A 134 -26.52 48.87 -25.46
CA GLU A 134 -25.60 49.92 -25.00
C GLU A 134 -25.72 51.19 -25.84
N LYS A 135 -26.54 52.12 -25.38
CA LYS A 135 -26.77 53.43 -26.01
C LYS A 135 -25.61 54.38 -25.65
N SER A 136 -24.62 54.53 -26.55
CA SER A 136 -23.43 55.37 -26.30
C SER A 136 -23.74 56.88 -26.21
N ILE A 137 -23.16 57.55 -25.20
CA ILE A 137 -23.38 58.98 -24.90
C ILE A 137 -22.10 59.77 -25.18
N LYS A 138 -22.20 60.84 -25.98
CA LYS A 138 -21.10 61.80 -26.20
C LYS A 138 -21.31 63.12 -25.45
N THR A 139 -22.55 63.49 -25.11
CA THR A 139 -22.88 64.72 -24.36
C THR A 139 -24.13 64.55 -23.49
N VAL A 140 -24.25 65.33 -22.41
CA VAL A 140 -25.44 65.37 -21.54
C VAL A 140 -26.71 65.74 -22.32
N ASN A 141 -26.59 66.56 -23.36
CA ASN A 141 -27.73 66.95 -24.19
C ASN A 141 -28.30 65.74 -24.98
N GLN A 142 -27.46 64.78 -25.37
CA GLN A 142 -27.93 63.52 -25.96
C GLN A 142 -28.60 62.61 -24.93
N LEU A 143 -28.09 62.57 -23.70
CA LEU A 143 -28.75 61.86 -22.58
C LEU A 143 -30.14 62.46 -22.28
N ALA A 144 -30.23 63.78 -22.16
CA ALA A 144 -31.50 64.49 -21.95
C ALA A 144 -32.51 64.25 -23.08
N HIS A 145 -32.04 64.26 -24.34
CA HIS A 145 -32.87 63.96 -25.50
C HIS A 145 -33.31 62.48 -25.54
N ALA A 146 -32.42 61.54 -25.21
CA ALA A 146 -32.76 60.12 -25.15
C ALA A 146 -33.82 59.83 -24.08
N LEU A 147 -33.68 60.42 -22.89
CA LEU A 147 -34.64 60.30 -21.79
C LEU A 147 -36.01 60.96 -22.08
N HIS A 148 -36.08 61.91 -23.02
CA HIS A 148 -37.33 62.59 -23.40
C HIS A 148 -38.02 61.94 -24.61
N MET A 149 -37.28 61.30 -25.52
CA MET A 149 -37.86 60.66 -26.71
C MET A 149 -38.35 59.22 -26.47
N ASP A 150 -37.89 58.57 -25.40
CA ASP A 150 -38.25 57.19 -25.09
C ASP A 150 -39.53 57.16 -24.22
N GLU A 151 -40.70 57.21 -24.88
CA GLU A 151 -42.03 57.18 -24.24
C GLU A 151 -42.28 55.91 -23.36
N SER A 152 -41.37 54.93 -23.38
CA SER A 152 -41.42 53.76 -22.52
C SER A 152 -40.88 53.98 -21.09
N LEU A 153 -40.18 55.10 -20.85
CA LEU A 153 -39.54 55.41 -19.56
C LEU A 153 -40.49 56.07 -18.56
N ASP A 154 -41.31 55.25 -17.89
CA ASP A 154 -42.09 55.68 -16.73
C ASP A 154 -41.21 56.00 -15.50
N ALA A 155 -41.77 56.74 -14.54
CA ALA A 155 -41.11 57.07 -13.28
C ALA A 155 -40.81 55.85 -12.38
N GLY A 156 -41.39 54.67 -12.67
CA GLY A 156 -41.05 53.38 -12.05
C GLY A 156 -39.86 52.63 -12.68
N CYS A 157 -39.17 53.19 -13.68
CA CYS A 157 -38.04 52.58 -14.39
C CYS A 157 -36.66 53.08 -13.93
N LEU A 158 -35.64 52.23 -14.06
CA LEU A 158 -34.23 52.55 -13.83
C LEU A 158 -33.43 52.66 -15.14
N VAL A 159 -32.59 53.69 -15.22
CA VAL A 159 -31.62 53.89 -16.30
C VAL A 159 -30.22 53.95 -15.71
N LYS A 160 -29.33 53.07 -16.16
CA LYS A 160 -27.92 53.02 -15.75
C LYS A 160 -27.07 53.83 -16.72
N VAL A 161 -26.39 54.85 -16.22
CA VAL A 161 -25.42 55.68 -16.93
C VAL A 161 -24.02 55.26 -16.50
N PHE A 162 -23.29 54.61 -17.39
CA PHE A 162 -21.91 54.20 -17.18
C PHE A 162 -20.96 55.33 -17.58
N TRP A 163 -20.13 55.78 -16.64
CA TRP A 163 -19.21 56.91 -16.82
C TRP A 163 -17.76 56.52 -16.51
N PRO A 164 -16.75 56.98 -17.30
CA PRO A 164 -15.37 56.53 -17.13
C PRO A 164 -14.76 56.82 -15.75
N LYS A 165 -14.26 55.78 -15.08
CA LYS A 165 -13.52 55.88 -13.79
C LYS A 165 -12.24 56.73 -13.88
N THR A 166 -11.75 56.99 -15.08
CA THR A 166 -10.63 57.93 -15.33
C THR A 166 -11.01 59.37 -14.97
N LYS A 167 -12.28 59.78 -15.17
CA LYS A 167 -12.75 61.16 -14.98
C LYS A 167 -13.12 61.52 -13.54
N CYS A 168 -13.71 60.59 -12.78
CA CYS A 168 -14.21 60.85 -11.43
C CYS A 168 -13.57 59.91 -10.41
N ALA A 169 -13.14 60.44 -9.26
CA ALA A 169 -12.57 59.64 -8.17
C ALA A 169 -13.63 58.80 -7.44
N LEU A 170 -14.83 59.34 -7.22
CA LEU A 170 -15.91 58.65 -6.51
C LEU A 170 -16.32 57.35 -7.22
N LEU A 171 -16.52 57.42 -8.54
CA LEU A 171 -16.88 56.26 -9.36
C LEU A 171 -15.75 55.22 -9.50
N ARG A 172 -14.49 55.63 -9.26
CA ARG A 172 -13.32 54.75 -9.26
C ARG A 172 -13.21 53.95 -7.97
N ASP A 173 -13.57 54.56 -6.85
CA ASP A 173 -13.52 53.93 -5.53
C ASP A 173 -14.86 53.22 -5.17
N ASP A 174 -15.52 52.61 -6.17
CA ASP A 174 -16.76 51.80 -6.09
C ASP A 174 -17.99 52.50 -5.47
N LEU A 175 -18.20 53.80 -5.73
CA LEU A 175 -19.46 54.51 -5.42
C LEU A 175 -20.44 54.52 -6.60
N VAL A 176 -21.71 54.20 -6.33
CA VAL A 176 -22.87 54.36 -7.22
C VAL A 176 -23.81 55.45 -6.70
N LEU A 177 -24.19 56.39 -7.57
CA LEU A 177 -25.03 57.54 -7.22
C LEU A 177 -26.37 57.48 -7.95
N VAL A 178 -27.49 57.44 -7.22
CA VAL A 178 -28.84 57.36 -7.78
C VAL A 178 -29.60 58.68 -7.61
N ASP A 179 -29.95 59.34 -8.71
CA ASP A 179 -30.86 60.49 -8.74
C ASP A 179 -32.31 60.01 -8.93
N SER A 180 -33.22 60.43 -8.04
CA SER A 180 -34.64 60.07 -8.12
C SER A 180 -35.45 61.06 -8.99
N PRO A 181 -36.63 60.65 -9.48
CA PRO A 181 -37.65 61.63 -9.90
C PRO A 181 -38.07 62.53 -8.73
N GLY A 182 -38.87 63.57 -8.96
CA GLY A 182 -39.37 64.43 -7.89
C GLY A 182 -40.25 63.66 -6.89
N THR A 183 -40.05 63.85 -5.59
CA THR A 183 -40.93 63.28 -4.54
C THR A 183 -42.34 63.87 -4.55
N ASP A 184 -42.59 64.87 -5.41
CA ASP A 184 -43.90 65.46 -5.71
C ASP A 184 -44.54 64.93 -7.02
N VAL A 185 -43.92 63.98 -7.72
CA VAL A 185 -44.40 63.46 -9.02
C VAL A 185 -45.33 62.24 -8.88
N THR A 186 -45.16 61.39 -7.86
CA THR A 186 -46.02 60.21 -7.64
C THR A 186 -46.34 59.97 -6.16
N THR A 187 -47.42 59.23 -5.91
CA THR A 187 -47.80 58.70 -4.59
C THR A 187 -47.29 57.26 -4.36
N GLN A 188 -46.81 56.55 -5.40
CA GLN A 188 -46.40 55.14 -5.34
C GLN A 188 -45.00 54.92 -4.74
N LEU A 189 -44.67 55.67 -3.68
CA LEU A 189 -43.34 55.74 -3.09
C LEU A 189 -42.81 54.39 -2.55
N ASP A 190 -43.70 53.47 -2.15
CA ASP A 190 -43.31 52.15 -1.64
C ASP A 190 -42.62 51.30 -2.71
N SER A 191 -43.13 51.30 -3.95
CA SER A 191 -42.54 50.53 -5.04
C SER A 191 -41.17 51.08 -5.45
N TRP A 192 -40.89 52.37 -5.23
CA TRP A 192 -39.57 52.95 -5.43
C TRP A 192 -38.59 52.50 -4.36
N ILE A 193 -39.04 52.47 -3.09
CA ILE A 193 -38.22 52.01 -1.97
C ILE A 193 -37.85 50.54 -2.18
N ASP A 194 -38.85 49.68 -2.42
CA ASP A 194 -38.69 48.24 -2.54
C ASP A 194 -37.86 47.82 -3.77
N LYS A 195 -37.94 48.55 -4.90
CA LYS A 195 -37.11 48.29 -6.10
C LYS A 195 -35.68 48.84 -6.01
N PHE A 196 -35.50 50.08 -5.56
CA PHE A 196 -34.29 50.86 -5.85
C PHE A 196 -33.52 51.33 -4.61
N CYS A 197 -34.08 51.18 -3.40
CA CYS A 197 -33.54 51.79 -2.18
C CYS A 197 -33.15 50.82 -1.07
N LEU A 198 -33.67 49.59 -1.05
CA LEU A 198 -33.38 48.61 0.04
C LEU A 198 -31.90 48.26 0.17
N ASP A 199 -31.13 48.44 -0.90
CA ASP A 199 -29.69 48.21 -1.00
C ASP A 199 -28.84 49.49 -0.87
N ALA A 200 -29.44 50.66 -0.61
CA ALA A 200 -28.74 51.92 -0.44
C ALA A 200 -28.12 52.05 0.97
N ASP A 201 -26.84 52.43 1.03
CA ASP A 201 -26.08 52.56 2.28
C ASP A 201 -26.24 53.96 2.92
N VAL A 202 -26.52 54.98 2.11
CA VAL A 202 -26.80 56.36 2.53
C VAL A 202 -27.90 57.00 1.68
N PHE A 203 -28.73 57.83 2.31
CA PHE A 203 -29.74 58.65 1.67
C PHE A 203 -29.44 60.13 1.84
N VAL A 204 -29.69 60.93 0.81
CA VAL A 204 -29.50 62.39 0.83
C VAL A 204 -30.81 63.09 0.47
N LEU A 205 -31.42 63.78 1.43
CA LEU A 205 -32.52 64.70 1.18
C LEU A 205 -31.96 66.05 0.70
N VAL A 206 -32.19 66.38 -0.56
CA VAL A 206 -31.90 67.70 -1.12
C VAL A 206 -33.15 68.57 -0.98
N ALA A 207 -33.20 69.39 0.06
CA ALA A 207 -34.25 70.37 0.30
C ALA A 207 -33.90 71.70 -0.38
N ASN A 208 -34.90 72.45 -0.85
CA ASN A 208 -34.69 73.82 -1.35
C ASN A 208 -34.77 74.82 -0.18
N SER A 209 -33.67 75.49 0.16
CA SER A 209 -33.61 76.43 1.29
C SER A 209 -34.41 77.72 1.10
N GLU A 210 -34.86 78.04 -0.11
CA GLU A 210 -35.85 79.10 -0.37
C GLU A 210 -37.26 78.73 0.15
N SER A 211 -37.44 77.51 0.69
CA SER A 211 -38.72 76.95 1.14
C SER A 211 -38.56 76.06 2.37
N THR A 212 -39.61 75.90 3.16
CA THR A 212 -39.56 74.99 4.32
C THR A 212 -39.62 73.52 3.88
N LEU A 213 -38.95 72.63 4.61
CA LEU A 213 -38.91 71.19 4.35
C LEU A 213 -40.33 70.59 4.37
N MET A 214 -40.75 69.98 3.26
CA MET A 214 -42.16 69.71 2.96
C MET A 214 -42.67 68.39 3.56
N ASN A 215 -43.96 68.30 3.87
CA ASN A 215 -44.58 67.08 4.40
C ASN A 215 -44.48 65.87 3.45
N THR A 216 -44.44 66.08 2.12
CA THR A 216 -44.20 65.00 1.15
C THR A 216 -42.78 64.45 1.23
N GLU A 217 -41.78 65.31 1.41
CA GLU A 217 -40.38 64.93 1.63
C GLU A 217 -40.23 64.19 2.95
N LYS A 218 -40.86 64.67 4.03
CA LYS A 218 -40.94 63.94 5.30
C LYS A 218 -41.56 62.57 5.16
N HIS A 219 -42.73 62.47 4.51
CA HIS A 219 -43.48 61.23 4.38
C HIS A 219 -42.70 60.14 3.65
N PHE A 220 -41.95 60.49 2.60
CA PHE A 220 -41.02 59.56 1.95
C PHE A 220 -40.00 58.99 2.93
N PHE A 221 -39.33 59.86 3.71
CA PHE A 221 -38.29 59.43 4.64
C PHE A 221 -38.82 58.69 5.88
N HIS A 222 -40.05 58.97 6.31
CA HIS A 222 -40.76 58.13 7.28
C HIS A 222 -40.95 56.70 6.74
N LYS A 223 -41.39 56.54 5.48
CA LYS A 223 -41.49 55.21 4.85
C LYS A 223 -40.14 54.51 4.68
N VAL A 224 -39.06 55.23 4.37
CA VAL A 224 -37.70 54.65 4.35
C VAL A 224 -37.30 54.12 5.74
N ASN A 225 -37.64 54.84 6.81
CA ASN A 225 -37.37 54.44 8.19
C ASN A 225 -38.29 53.31 8.71
N GLU A 226 -39.48 53.14 8.13
CA GLU A 226 -40.34 51.96 8.36
C GLU A 226 -39.78 50.68 7.70
N ARG A 227 -39.03 50.81 6.60
CA ARG A 227 -38.45 49.67 5.86
C ARG A 227 -37.01 49.33 6.27
N LEU A 228 -36.22 50.32 6.70
CA LEU A 228 -34.81 50.15 7.03
C LEU A 228 -34.53 50.47 8.51
N SER A 229 -33.77 49.61 9.18
CA SER A 229 -33.37 49.81 10.57
C SER A 229 -32.25 50.86 10.68
N LYS A 230 -32.61 52.10 11.07
CA LYS A 230 -31.70 53.26 11.21
C LYS A 230 -30.91 53.60 9.92
N PRO A 231 -31.59 54.03 8.84
CA PRO A 231 -30.93 54.49 7.62
C PRO A 231 -30.03 55.71 7.87
N ASN A 232 -28.86 55.75 7.22
CA ASN A 232 -27.99 56.92 7.24
C ASN A 232 -28.61 58.03 6.37
N ILE A 233 -29.17 59.06 6.99
CA ILE A 233 -29.82 60.19 6.29
C ILE A 233 -28.99 61.47 6.46
N PHE A 234 -28.70 62.13 5.34
CA PHE A 234 -28.13 63.47 5.25
C PHE A 234 -29.18 64.44 4.70
N ILE A 235 -29.14 65.71 5.13
CA ILE A 235 -30.01 66.78 4.64
C ILE A 235 -29.15 67.92 4.09
N LEU A 236 -29.28 68.18 2.80
CA LEU A 236 -28.70 69.33 2.12
C LEU A 236 -29.77 70.40 1.92
N ASN A 237 -29.67 71.49 2.66
CA ASN A 237 -30.41 72.73 2.40
C ASN A 237 -29.69 73.42 1.23
N ASN A 238 -30.07 73.05 0.01
CA ASN A 238 -29.47 73.51 -1.25
C ASN A 238 -30.12 74.83 -1.71
N ARG A 239 -29.43 75.58 -2.57
CA ARG A 239 -29.76 76.94 -3.03
C ARG A 239 -29.56 78.00 -1.95
N TRP A 240 -28.62 77.77 -1.02
CA TRP A 240 -28.23 78.73 0.03
C TRP A 240 -27.46 79.95 -0.51
N ASP A 241 -27.24 80.05 -1.83
CA ASP A 241 -26.87 81.30 -2.50
C ASP A 241 -28.01 82.34 -2.51
N ALA A 242 -29.28 81.92 -2.41
CA ALA A 242 -30.43 82.83 -2.42
C ALA A 242 -30.55 83.68 -1.15
N SER A 243 -30.21 83.15 0.04
CA SER A 243 -30.32 83.91 1.30
C SER A 243 -29.28 85.03 1.43
N ALA A 244 -28.21 85.01 0.63
CA ALA A 244 -27.25 86.11 0.54
C ALA A 244 -27.82 87.38 -0.13
N ALA A 245 -29.02 87.32 -0.72
CA ALA A 245 -29.77 88.50 -1.16
C ALA A 245 -30.49 89.24 0.00
N GLU A 246 -30.74 88.55 1.13
CA GLU A 246 -31.44 89.08 2.31
C GLU A 246 -30.60 88.85 3.58
N PRO A 247 -29.41 89.49 3.71
CA PRO A 247 -28.46 89.19 4.78
C PRO A 247 -29.01 89.45 6.20
N GLU A 248 -29.97 90.38 6.35
CA GLU A 248 -30.62 90.70 7.63
C GLU A 248 -31.35 89.49 8.26
N TYR A 249 -31.85 88.56 7.45
CA TYR A 249 -32.59 87.38 7.91
C TYR A 249 -31.80 86.08 7.82
N MET A 250 -30.59 86.10 7.25
CA MET A 250 -29.82 84.90 6.92
C MET A 250 -29.53 84.00 8.14
N GLU A 251 -29.18 84.57 9.30
CA GLU A 251 -28.89 83.80 10.51
C GLU A 251 -30.15 83.17 11.12
N ASP A 252 -31.22 83.94 11.28
CA ASP A 252 -32.49 83.45 11.83
C ASP A 252 -33.12 82.38 10.92
N VAL A 253 -33.06 82.55 9.60
CA VAL A 253 -33.48 81.52 8.64
C VAL A 253 -32.60 80.28 8.75
N ARG A 254 -31.26 80.39 8.78
CA ARG A 254 -30.36 79.24 8.93
C ARG A 254 -30.65 78.47 10.22
N LYS A 255 -30.87 79.18 11.32
CA LYS A 255 -31.25 78.60 12.63
C LYS A 255 -32.61 77.90 12.55
N GLN A 256 -33.63 78.55 12.01
CA GLN A 256 -34.97 77.99 11.85
C GLN A 256 -34.99 76.71 10.98
N HIS A 257 -34.17 76.66 9.92
CA HIS A 257 -33.97 75.46 9.12
C HIS A 257 -33.21 74.37 9.89
N THR A 258 -32.16 74.74 10.63
CA THR A 258 -31.38 73.81 11.47
C THR A 258 -32.28 73.14 12.51
N ASP A 259 -33.04 73.91 13.29
CA ASP A 259 -33.94 73.38 14.32
C ASP A 259 -35.01 72.44 13.73
N ARG A 260 -35.59 72.78 12.56
CA ARG A 260 -36.52 71.87 11.85
C ARG A 260 -35.85 70.57 11.41
N CYS A 261 -34.63 70.65 10.87
CA CYS A 261 -33.91 69.47 10.39
C CYS A 261 -33.43 68.58 11.54
N VAL A 262 -32.98 69.17 12.66
CA VAL A 262 -32.62 68.44 13.88
C VAL A 262 -33.85 67.74 14.47
N ASN A 263 -34.98 68.44 14.61
CA ASN A 263 -36.22 67.83 15.10
C ASN A 263 -36.69 66.68 14.19
N PHE A 264 -36.54 66.83 12.86
CA PHE A 264 -36.91 65.77 11.92
C PHE A 264 -36.02 64.52 12.05
N LEU A 265 -34.70 64.68 12.14
CA LEU A 265 -33.77 63.53 12.26
C LEU A 265 -33.80 62.86 13.65
N VAL A 266 -33.98 63.65 14.72
CA VAL A 266 -33.85 63.21 16.12
C VAL A 266 -35.19 62.83 16.74
N GLU A 267 -36.21 63.69 16.63
CA GLU A 267 -37.49 63.51 17.35
C GLU A 267 -38.51 62.73 16.51
N GLU A 268 -38.60 63.01 15.20
CA GLU A 268 -39.52 62.33 14.29
C GLU A 268 -38.97 60.97 13.82
N LEU A 269 -37.81 60.94 13.15
CA LEU A 269 -37.24 59.71 12.59
C LEU A 269 -36.43 58.88 13.60
N LYS A 270 -35.84 59.51 14.63
CA LYS A 270 -35.04 58.83 15.69
C LYS A 270 -33.85 58.02 15.15
N VAL A 271 -33.29 58.47 14.02
CA VAL A 271 -32.17 57.80 13.34
C VAL A 271 -30.79 58.25 13.82
N VAL A 272 -30.67 59.47 14.36
CA VAL A 272 -29.40 60.04 14.86
C VAL A 272 -29.60 60.74 16.20
N ASP A 273 -28.56 60.75 17.04
CA ASP A 273 -28.56 61.51 18.30
C ASP A 273 -28.40 63.01 18.06
N ARG A 274 -28.91 63.84 18.98
CA ARG A 274 -28.86 65.32 18.88
C ARG A 274 -27.44 65.89 18.78
N ALA A 275 -26.44 65.18 19.31
CA ALA A 275 -25.02 65.55 19.17
C ALA A 275 -24.42 65.21 17.79
N GLN A 276 -25.03 64.28 17.05
CA GLN A 276 -24.57 63.85 15.72
C GLN A 276 -25.34 64.53 14.58
N ALA A 277 -26.55 65.02 14.84
CA ALA A 277 -27.39 65.70 13.84
C ALA A 277 -26.70 66.88 13.10
N PRO A 278 -25.85 67.73 13.73
CA PRO A 278 -25.09 68.75 13.00
C PRO A 278 -24.18 68.17 11.91
N ASN A 279 -23.64 66.97 12.11
CA ASN A 279 -22.78 66.27 11.14
C ASN A 279 -23.60 65.58 10.02
N ARG A 280 -24.89 65.92 9.88
CA ARG A 280 -25.83 65.40 8.87
C ARG A 280 -26.62 66.51 8.15
N ILE A 281 -26.53 67.77 8.58
CA ILE A 281 -27.35 68.89 8.08
C ILE A 281 -26.41 69.99 7.59
N PHE A 282 -26.50 70.35 6.30
CA PHE A 282 -25.58 71.30 5.65
C PHE A 282 -26.32 72.34 4.81
N PHE A 283 -25.75 73.53 4.67
CA PHE A 283 -26.28 74.67 3.91
C PHE A 283 -25.36 74.99 2.73
N VAL A 284 -25.83 74.76 1.50
CA VAL A 284 -24.96 74.66 0.33
C VAL A 284 -25.56 75.31 -0.94
N SER A 285 -24.70 75.63 -1.90
CA SER A 285 -25.12 75.87 -3.29
C SER A 285 -24.39 74.91 -4.23
N ALA A 286 -25.08 73.83 -4.62
CA ALA A 286 -24.54 72.88 -5.59
C ALA A 286 -24.24 73.52 -6.96
N LYS A 287 -24.93 74.62 -7.30
CA LYS A 287 -24.76 75.35 -8.56
C LYS A 287 -23.44 76.13 -8.59
N GLU A 288 -23.10 76.82 -7.50
CA GLU A 288 -21.80 77.49 -7.36
C GLU A 288 -20.66 76.46 -7.36
N VAL A 289 -20.78 75.38 -6.58
CA VAL A 289 -19.77 74.33 -6.46
C VAL A 289 -19.51 73.65 -7.82
N LEU A 290 -20.56 73.29 -8.55
CA LEU A 290 -20.44 72.72 -9.90
C LEU A 290 -19.73 73.67 -10.87
N ASN A 291 -20.16 74.93 -10.94
CA ASN A 291 -19.53 75.90 -11.85
C ASN A 291 -18.05 76.14 -11.51
N SER A 292 -17.73 76.25 -10.21
CA SER A 292 -16.36 76.44 -9.72
C SER A 292 -15.47 75.23 -10.06
N ARG A 293 -15.96 74.00 -9.86
CA ARG A 293 -15.25 72.76 -10.21
C ARG A 293 -15.01 72.63 -11.71
N MET A 294 -16.01 72.95 -12.54
CA MET A 294 -15.86 72.96 -14.00
C MET A 294 -14.82 73.98 -14.47
N GLN A 295 -14.81 75.18 -13.89
CA GLN A 295 -13.81 76.21 -14.19
C GLN A 295 -12.40 75.78 -13.76
N ARG A 296 -12.25 75.23 -12.55
CA ARG A 296 -10.97 74.66 -12.06
C ARG A 296 -10.45 73.57 -12.99
N ALA A 297 -11.32 72.68 -13.47
CA ALA A 297 -10.97 71.63 -14.44
C ALA A 297 -10.54 72.19 -15.81
N GLN A 298 -10.98 73.41 -16.16
CA GLN A 298 -10.57 74.15 -17.36
C GLN A 298 -9.36 75.08 -17.11
N GLY A 299 -8.75 75.05 -15.91
CA GLY A 299 -7.61 75.90 -15.54
C GLY A 299 -7.98 77.36 -15.19
N MET A 300 -9.27 77.66 -15.03
CA MET A 300 -9.78 78.98 -14.64
C MET A 300 -9.89 79.11 -13.11
N PRO A 301 -9.84 80.34 -12.54
CA PRO A 301 -9.93 80.54 -11.09
C PRO A 301 -11.32 80.20 -10.54
N GLU A 302 -11.34 79.50 -9.40
CA GLU A 302 -12.54 78.98 -8.73
C GLU A 302 -13.59 80.06 -8.36
N SER A 303 -13.17 81.32 -8.26
CA SER A 303 -14.04 82.45 -7.93
C SER A 303 -15.05 82.80 -9.02
N GLY A 304 -14.82 82.42 -10.28
CA GLY A 304 -15.78 82.63 -11.37
C GLY A 304 -17.05 81.77 -11.27
N GLY A 305 -17.12 80.85 -10.30
CA GLY A 305 -18.30 80.03 -10.01
C GLY A 305 -19.25 80.64 -8.99
N ALA A 306 -18.85 81.71 -8.30
CA ALA A 306 -19.66 82.38 -7.28
C ALA A 306 -20.88 83.08 -7.91
N LEU A 307 -22.02 83.01 -7.23
CA LEU A 307 -23.27 83.68 -7.60
C LEU A 307 -23.64 84.79 -6.62
N ALA A 308 -23.21 84.69 -5.37
CA ALA A 308 -23.41 85.70 -4.33
C ALA A 308 -22.22 85.74 -3.35
N GLU A 309 -22.18 86.77 -2.50
CA GLU A 309 -21.22 86.84 -1.39
C GLU A 309 -21.34 85.61 -0.45
N GLY A 310 -20.28 85.30 0.30
CA GLY A 310 -20.22 84.10 1.14
C GLY A 310 -19.92 82.77 0.41
N PHE A 311 -19.64 82.78 -0.90
CA PHE A 311 -19.33 81.58 -1.71
C PHE A 311 -18.31 80.64 -1.05
N GLN A 312 -17.23 81.18 -0.48
CA GLN A 312 -16.17 80.36 0.16
C GLN A 312 -16.68 79.56 1.37
N GLU A 313 -17.67 80.06 2.10
CA GLU A 313 -18.29 79.33 3.20
C GLU A 313 -19.19 78.20 2.68
N ARG A 314 -20.02 78.47 1.66
CA ARG A 314 -20.88 77.47 1.02
C ARG A 314 -20.07 76.35 0.35
N LEU A 315 -18.92 76.68 -0.26
CA LEU A 315 -17.97 75.72 -0.82
C LEU A 315 -17.34 74.85 0.28
N LYS A 316 -16.88 75.46 1.38
CA LYS A 316 -16.30 74.76 2.53
C LYS A 316 -17.32 73.85 3.22
N GLU A 317 -18.57 74.28 3.33
CA GLU A 317 -19.66 73.47 3.88
C GLU A 317 -19.95 72.24 2.99
N PHE A 318 -19.96 72.40 1.67
CA PHE A 318 -20.12 71.28 0.73
C PHE A 318 -18.95 70.28 0.79
N GLN A 319 -17.70 70.77 0.89
CA GLN A 319 -16.53 69.91 1.10
C GLN A 319 -16.59 69.16 2.46
N THR A 320 -17.17 69.80 3.48
CA THR A 320 -17.36 69.18 4.80
C THR A 320 -18.46 68.11 4.77
N PHE A 321 -19.54 68.36 4.03
CA PHE A 321 -20.55 67.35 3.70
C PHE A 321 -19.92 66.14 3.00
N GLU A 322 -19.19 66.35 1.90
CA GLU A 322 -18.59 65.25 1.12
C GLU A 322 -17.65 64.39 1.98
N ARG A 323 -16.79 65.01 2.78
CA ARG A 323 -15.89 64.28 3.67
C ARG A 323 -16.64 63.42 4.69
N LEU A 324 -17.67 63.97 5.34
CA LEU A 324 -18.48 63.25 6.34
C LEU A 324 -19.39 62.20 5.69
N PHE A 325 -19.82 62.43 4.45
CA PHE A 325 -20.52 61.46 3.61
C PHE A 325 -19.61 60.28 3.23
N GLU A 326 -18.41 60.53 2.69
CA GLU A 326 -17.45 59.49 2.30
C GLU A 326 -17.03 58.62 3.50
N GLU A 327 -16.82 59.23 4.67
CA GLU A 327 -16.51 58.53 5.91
C GLU A 327 -17.70 57.67 6.37
N CYS A 328 -18.92 58.22 6.37
CA CYS A 328 -20.13 57.50 6.77
C CYS A 328 -20.46 56.33 5.84
N ILE A 329 -20.42 56.53 4.52
CA ILE A 329 -20.78 55.49 3.55
C ILE A 329 -19.74 54.37 3.50
N SER A 330 -18.45 54.70 3.56
CA SER A 330 -17.38 53.69 3.54
C SER A 330 -17.35 52.84 4.81
N HIS A 331 -17.70 53.39 5.97
CA HIS A 331 -17.89 52.60 7.19
C HIS A 331 -19.18 51.77 7.16
N SER A 332 -20.30 52.36 6.73
CA SER A 332 -21.59 51.67 6.69
C SER A 332 -21.59 50.51 5.69
N ALA A 333 -21.19 50.75 4.44
CA ALA A 333 -21.18 49.76 3.37
C ALA A 333 -20.21 48.60 3.65
N VAL A 334 -19.04 48.87 4.25
CA VAL A 334 -18.14 47.80 4.69
C VAL A 334 -18.81 46.85 5.67
N LYS A 335 -19.68 47.37 6.55
CA LYS A 335 -20.43 46.53 7.48
C LYS A 335 -21.60 45.83 6.79
N THR A 336 -22.53 46.57 6.17
CA THR A 336 -23.75 46.04 5.56
C THR A 336 -23.46 44.99 4.47
N LYS A 337 -22.44 45.22 3.62
CA LYS A 337 -22.13 44.35 2.48
C LYS A 337 -21.20 43.18 2.82
N PHE A 338 -20.40 43.23 3.91
CA PHE A 338 -19.39 42.19 4.19
C PHE A 338 -19.56 41.45 5.52
N GLU A 339 -20.23 41.99 6.55
CA GLU A 339 -20.31 41.36 7.88
C GLU A 339 -20.92 39.95 7.83
N GLN A 340 -22.06 39.78 7.14
CA GLN A 340 -22.74 38.48 7.01
C GLN A 340 -21.90 37.47 6.22
N HIS A 341 -21.21 37.90 5.16
CA HIS A 341 -20.32 37.03 4.40
C HIS A 341 -19.09 36.63 5.22
N THR A 342 -18.50 37.53 6.02
CA THR A 342 -17.40 37.19 6.95
C THR A 342 -17.84 36.18 8.02
N ILE A 343 -19.02 36.35 8.61
CA ILE A 343 -19.58 35.37 9.56
C ILE A 343 -19.79 34.02 8.87
N ARG A 344 -20.34 34.00 7.65
CA ARG A 344 -20.58 32.76 6.92
C ARG A 344 -19.29 32.06 6.49
N ALA A 345 -18.27 32.81 6.09
CA ALA A 345 -16.93 32.28 5.81
C ALA A 345 -16.33 31.59 7.04
N LYS A 346 -16.42 32.21 8.23
CA LYS A 346 -15.95 31.59 9.48
C LYS A 346 -16.65 30.26 9.76
N GLN A 347 -17.99 30.20 9.66
CA GLN A 347 -18.77 28.97 9.85
C GLN A 347 -18.37 27.85 8.87
N ILE A 348 -18.06 28.19 7.61
CA ILE A 348 -17.62 27.22 6.60
C ILE A 348 -16.19 26.76 6.91
N THR A 349 -15.27 27.65 7.27
CA THR A 349 -13.91 27.27 7.68
C THR A 349 -13.91 26.35 8.90
N GLU A 350 -14.74 26.65 9.91
CA GLU A 350 -14.91 25.88 11.14
C GLU A 350 -15.48 24.48 10.88
N THR A 351 -16.58 24.37 10.14
CA THR A 351 -17.19 23.05 9.79
C THR A 351 -16.28 22.18 8.93
N VAL A 352 -15.59 22.74 7.92
CA VAL A 352 -14.64 21.97 7.10
C VAL A 352 -13.42 21.54 7.93
N LYS A 353 -12.93 22.39 8.83
CA LYS A 353 -11.86 22.07 9.80
C LYS A 353 -12.26 20.94 10.76
N ASP A 354 -13.47 20.96 11.30
CA ASP A 354 -14.00 19.89 12.16
C ASP A 354 -14.07 18.55 11.41
N ILE A 355 -14.43 18.53 10.13
CA ILE A 355 -14.38 17.32 9.28
C ILE A 355 -12.92 16.83 9.14
N MET A 356 -11.95 17.73 8.94
CA MET A 356 -10.52 17.34 8.89
C MET A 356 -10.02 16.80 10.23
N ASP A 357 -10.51 17.33 11.37
CA ASP A 357 -10.16 16.82 12.69
C ASP A 357 -10.81 15.45 12.98
N GLN A 358 -12.06 15.23 12.59
CA GLN A 358 -12.71 13.91 12.66
C GLN A 358 -11.93 12.86 11.86
N ILE A 359 -11.51 13.20 10.63
CA ILE A 359 -10.70 12.33 9.76
C ILE A 359 -9.30 12.09 10.36
N ASN A 360 -8.67 13.13 10.91
CA ASN A 360 -7.38 13.04 11.61
C ASN A 360 -7.45 12.07 12.81
N ILE A 361 -8.46 12.20 13.67
CA ILE A 361 -8.68 11.33 14.83
C ILE A 361 -8.95 9.88 14.37
N ALA A 362 -9.94 9.66 13.51
CA ALA A 362 -10.28 8.31 13.03
C ALA A 362 -9.13 7.62 12.26
N SER A 363 -8.25 8.40 11.60
CA SER A 363 -7.01 7.87 11.00
C SER A 363 -5.92 7.55 12.02
N ALA A 364 -5.87 8.27 13.14
CA ALA A 364 -4.94 8.02 14.24
C ALA A 364 -5.30 6.73 14.98
N ASP A 365 -6.56 6.58 15.37
CA ASP A 365 -7.07 5.43 16.14
C ASP A 365 -6.88 4.12 15.35
N LYS A 366 -7.30 4.11 14.08
CA LYS A 366 -7.06 2.97 13.17
C LYS A 366 -5.58 2.67 12.95
N ARG A 367 -4.70 3.68 13.04
CA ARG A 367 -3.24 3.47 12.91
C ARG A 367 -2.65 2.84 14.16
N VAL A 368 -3.14 3.18 15.35
CA VAL A 368 -2.75 2.51 16.60
C VAL A 368 -3.16 1.04 16.56
N VAL A 369 -4.44 0.73 16.26
CA VAL A 369 -4.91 -0.67 16.15
C VAL A 369 -4.12 -1.44 15.08
N SER A 370 -3.90 -0.85 13.89
CA SER A 370 -3.13 -1.52 12.83
C SER A 370 -1.64 -1.71 13.18
N LEU A 371 -1.08 -0.91 14.10
CA LEU A 371 0.28 -1.09 14.63
C LEU A 371 0.32 -2.24 15.64
N GLU A 372 -0.63 -2.28 16.57
CA GLU A 372 -0.78 -3.35 17.58
C GLU A 372 -1.01 -4.72 16.91
N ASP A 373 -1.92 -4.79 15.92
CA ASP A 373 -2.15 -5.99 15.10
C ASP A 373 -0.85 -6.47 14.43
N ARG A 374 -0.05 -5.54 13.89
CA ARG A 374 1.19 -5.87 13.18
C ARG A 374 2.28 -6.34 14.13
N GLU A 375 2.41 -5.72 15.30
CA GLU A 375 3.37 -6.12 16.33
C GLU A 375 3.05 -7.53 16.84
N TYR A 376 1.75 -7.82 17.08
CA TYR A 376 1.27 -9.17 17.38
C TYR A 376 1.61 -10.20 16.28
N LEU A 377 1.43 -9.87 15.00
CA LEU A 377 1.80 -10.78 13.90
C LEU A 377 3.31 -10.99 13.78
N ILE A 378 4.14 -9.98 14.07
CA ILE A 378 5.61 -10.11 14.10
C ILE A 378 6.03 -11.05 15.23
N ASP A 379 5.54 -10.83 16.45
CA ASP A 379 5.77 -11.73 17.59
C ASP A 379 5.32 -13.17 17.30
N ARG A 380 4.17 -13.34 16.63
CA ARG A 380 3.65 -14.65 16.23
C ARG A 380 4.53 -15.32 15.18
N LEU A 381 5.03 -14.57 14.20
CA LEU A 381 5.93 -15.06 13.15
C LEU A 381 7.28 -15.51 13.73
N ASP A 382 7.89 -14.70 14.60
CA ASP A 382 9.16 -15.05 15.23
C ASP A 382 9.00 -16.16 16.28
N PHE A 383 7.86 -16.27 16.97
CA PHE A 383 7.52 -17.47 17.74
C PHE A 383 7.49 -18.72 16.85
N VAL A 384 6.79 -18.70 15.72
CA VAL A 384 6.69 -19.84 14.79
C VAL A 384 8.06 -20.23 14.22
N ARG A 385 8.87 -19.25 13.80
CA ARG A 385 10.26 -19.48 13.33
C ARG A 385 11.14 -20.11 14.40
N ASN A 386 11.12 -19.60 15.63
CA ASN A 386 11.92 -20.12 16.73
C ASN A 386 11.50 -21.55 17.12
N GLN A 387 10.19 -21.84 17.20
CA GLN A 387 9.70 -23.18 17.46
C GLN A 387 10.05 -24.16 16.33
N LEU A 388 9.91 -23.75 15.06
CA LEU A 388 10.31 -24.58 13.91
C LEU A 388 11.81 -24.94 13.97
N ASN A 389 12.68 -23.97 14.28
CA ASN A 389 14.12 -24.21 14.43
C ASN A 389 14.46 -25.21 15.55
N LEU A 390 13.75 -25.17 16.68
CA LEU A 390 13.89 -26.15 17.76
C LEU A 390 13.40 -27.54 17.33
N LEU A 391 12.25 -27.62 16.64
CA LEU A 391 11.71 -28.88 16.12
C LEU A 391 12.62 -29.52 15.06
N ILE A 392 13.22 -28.74 14.16
CA ILE A 392 14.22 -29.22 13.19
C ILE A 392 15.39 -29.92 13.92
N GLN A 393 15.87 -29.35 15.04
CA GLN A 393 16.97 -29.93 15.81
C GLN A 393 16.56 -31.19 16.61
N ASP A 394 15.35 -31.25 17.15
CA ASP A 394 14.86 -32.44 17.85
C ASP A 394 14.56 -33.60 16.88
N ILE A 395 13.83 -33.31 15.80
CA ILE A 395 13.43 -34.30 14.81
C ILE A 395 14.65 -34.88 14.09
N LYS A 396 15.70 -34.08 13.83
CA LYS A 396 16.98 -34.61 13.32
C LYS A 396 17.60 -35.64 14.29
N LYS A 397 17.61 -35.38 15.61
CA LYS A 397 18.12 -36.32 16.61
C LYS A 397 17.25 -37.58 16.71
N LYS A 398 15.91 -37.44 16.62
CA LYS A 398 14.99 -38.59 16.55
C LYS A 398 15.29 -39.45 15.31
N ILE A 399 15.45 -38.84 14.14
CA ILE A 399 15.83 -39.56 12.90
C ILE A 399 17.15 -40.30 13.11
N GLU A 400 18.20 -39.66 13.61
CA GLU A 400 19.50 -40.30 13.87
C GLU A 400 19.40 -41.48 14.87
N ALA A 401 18.56 -41.36 15.90
CA ALA A 401 18.30 -42.43 16.86
C ALA A 401 17.57 -43.63 16.23
N ILE A 402 16.48 -43.39 15.49
CA ILE A 402 15.68 -44.43 14.82
C ILE A 402 16.50 -45.14 13.74
N THR A 403 17.23 -44.38 12.93
CA THR A 403 18.19 -44.87 11.92
C THR A 403 19.13 -45.92 12.54
N LYS A 404 19.71 -45.59 13.70
CA LYS A 404 20.59 -46.49 14.45
C LYS A 404 19.84 -47.67 15.11
N GLU A 405 18.62 -47.48 15.61
CA GLU A 405 17.82 -48.56 16.18
C GLU A 405 17.45 -49.61 15.12
N VAL A 406 17.02 -49.18 13.95
CA VAL A 406 16.70 -50.03 12.79
C VAL A 406 17.91 -50.81 12.33
N GLU A 407 19.07 -50.14 12.20
CA GLU A 407 20.33 -50.79 11.81
C GLU A 407 20.68 -51.93 12.78
N ASN A 408 20.63 -51.69 14.10
CA ASN A 408 20.90 -52.71 15.11
C ASN A 408 19.85 -53.84 15.09
N LYS A 409 18.56 -53.53 14.94
CA LYS A 409 17.48 -54.54 14.85
C LYS A 409 17.66 -55.46 13.65
N VAL A 410 17.89 -54.90 12.46
CA VAL A 410 18.08 -55.66 11.21
C VAL A 410 19.38 -56.46 11.26
N SER A 411 20.48 -55.87 11.75
CA SER A 411 21.76 -56.57 11.92
C SER A 411 21.63 -57.79 12.85
N ASN A 412 20.99 -57.63 14.01
CA ASN A 412 20.79 -58.71 14.97
C ASN A 412 19.86 -59.81 14.42
N ALA A 413 18.75 -59.44 13.77
CA ALA A 413 17.84 -60.41 13.17
C ALA A 413 18.48 -61.18 12.01
N MET A 414 19.28 -60.51 11.17
CA MET A 414 20.01 -61.15 10.08
C MET A 414 21.11 -62.09 10.62
N ALA A 415 21.82 -61.71 11.68
CA ALA A 415 22.77 -62.60 12.35
C ALA A 415 22.09 -63.84 12.97
N GLU A 416 20.91 -63.68 13.59
CA GLU A 416 20.13 -64.82 14.10
C GLU A 416 19.65 -65.76 12.99
N GLU A 417 19.16 -65.23 11.86
CA GLU A 417 18.68 -66.05 10.74
C GLU A 417 19.83 -66.72 9.98
N ILE A 418 21.01 -66.08 9.87
CA ILE A 418 22.23 -66.72 9.37
C ILE A 418 22.64 -67.90 10.28
N CYS A 419 22.56 -67.76 11.60
CA CYS A 419 22.78 -68.87 12.54
C CYS A 419 21.73 -70.00 12.42
N ARG A 420 20.59 -69.75 11.76
CA ARG A 420 19.53 -70.74 11.50
C ARG A 420 19.49 -71.22 10.04
N LEU A 421 20.40 -70.74 9.18
CA LEU A 421 20.44 -71.02 7.75
C LEU A 421 20.49 -72.53 7.42
N SER A 422 21.08 -73.34 8.30
CA SER A 422 21.07 -74.80 8.18
C SER A 422 19.66 -75.41 8.20
N VAL A 423 18.74 -74.85 9.00
CA VAL A 423 17.34 -75.33 9.09
C VAL A 423 16.60 -75.01 7.79
N LEU A 424 16.72 -73.77 7.30
CA LEU A 424 16.12 -73.33 6.03
C LEU A 424 16.64 -74.12 4.82
N ILE A 425 17.90 -74.58 4.86
CA ILE A 425 18.50 -75.40 3.79
C ILE A 425 18.11 -76.88 3.90
N ASP A 426 17.91 -77.42 5.11
CA ASP A 426 17.42 -78.79 5.29
C ASP A 426 15.92 -78.92 4.96
N GLU A 427 15.12 -77.88 5.17
CA GLU A 427 13.71 -77.77 4.75
C GLU A 427 13.53 -77.74 3.22
N PHE A 428 14.55 -77.36 2.44
CA PHE A 428 14.48 -77.37 0.97
C PHE A 428 14.42 -78.79 0.40
N HIS A 429 13.40 -79.08 -0.42
CA HIS A 429 13.18 -80.38 -1.06
C HIS A 429 13.00 -80.23 -2.58
N SER A 430 13.89 -80.83 -3.37
CA SER A 430 13.85 -80.85 -4.85
C SER A 430 14.64 -82.07 -5.38
N ASP A 431 14.40 -82.48 -6.62
CA ASP A 431 14.94 -83.73 -7.20
C ASP A 431 16.45 -83.64 -7.51
N PHE A 432 17.27 -84.14 -6.58
CA PHE A 432 18.72 -84.08 -6.67
C PHE A 432 19.32 -85.16 -7.59
N HIS A 433 19.82 -84.76 -8.77
CA HIS A 433 20.59 -85.59 -9.69
C HIS A 433 22.02 -85.07 -9.93
N PRO A 434 23.07 -85.93 -9.95
CA PRO A 434 24.47 -85.53 -10.15
C PRO A 434 24.86 -84.98 -11.54
N SER A 435 23.91 -84.49 -12.34
CA SER A 435 24.17 -84.00 -13.70
C SER A 435 24.29 -82.49 -13.72
N HIS A 436 25.34 -81.96 -14.38
CA HIS A 436 25.74 -80.56 -14.34
C HIS A 436 24.61 -79.54 -14.64
N ASN A 437 23.68 -79.89 -15.53
CA ASN A 437 22.57 -79.01 -15.89
C ASN A 437 21.46 -78.98 -14.84
N VAL A 438 21.09 -80.14 -14.26
CA VAL A 438 20.09 -80.22 -13.16
C VAL A 438 20.66 -79.57 -11.90
N LEU A 439 21.95 -79.80 -11.63
CA LEU A 439 22.69 -79.18 -10.54
C LEU A 439 22.63 -77.64 -10.58
N LYS A 440 22.80 -77.02 -11.75
CA LYS A 440 22.72 -75.56 -11.90
C LYS A 440 21.31 -75.03 -11.62
N ILE A 441 20.26 -75.77 -11.99
CA ILE A 441 18.87 -75.43 -11.68
C ILE A 441 18.64 -75.56 -10.17
N TYR A 442 19.02 -76.68 -9.57
CA TYR A 442 18.94 -76.94 -8.12
C TYR A 442 19.63 -75.84 -7.29
N LYS A 443 20.80 -75.33 -7.72
CA LYS A 443 21.44 -74.15 -7.09
C LYS A 443 20.57 -72.90 -7.17
N SER A 444 19.98 -72.61 -8.33
CA SER A 444 19.14 -71.43 -8.56
C SER A 444 17.87 -71.48 -7.70
N ASP A 445 17.25 -72.65 -7.62
CA ASP A 445 16.03 -72.87 -6.84
C ASP A 445 16.31 -72.81 -5.33
N LEU A 446 17.42 -73.40 -4.88
CA LEU A 446 17.90 -73.31 -3.49
C LEU A 446 18.22 -71.86 -3.10
N LEU A 447 18.86 -71.09 -3.99
CA LEU A 447 19.15 -69.67 -3.77
C LEU A 447 17.87 -68.84 -3.68
N SER A 448 16.93 -69.02 -4.60
CA SER A 448 15.62 -68.35 -4.54
C SER A 448 14.82 -68.76 -3.30
N HIS A 449 14.98 -70.00 -2.81
CA HIS A 449 14.31 -70.45 -1.58
C HIS A 449 14.91 -69.78 -0.34
N ILE A 450 16.24 -69.71 -0.24
CA ILE A 450 16.94 -69.02 0.86
C ILE A 450 16.60 -67.53 0.86
N GLU A 451 16.63 -66.87 -0.30
CA GLU A 451 16.35 -65.45 -0.44
C GLU A 451 14.90 -65.10 -0.03
N GLN A 452 13.92 -65.88 -0.50
CA GLN A 452 12.53 -65.72 -0.07
C GLN A 452 12.30 -66.12 1.40
N GLY A 453 13.02 -67.12 1.92
CA GLY A 453 12.90 -67.57 3.31
C GLY A 453 13.47 -66.57 4.30
N MET A 454 14.73 -66.15 4.09
CA MET A 454 15.36 -65.10 4.89
C MET A 454 14.60 -63.78 4.79
N GLY A 455 14.16 -63.38 3.59
CA GLY A 455 13.33 -62.18 3.40
C GLY A 455 12.02 -62.23 4.19
N LYS A 456 11.30 -63.36 4.18
CA LYS A 456 10.08 -63.54 4.97
C LYS A 456 10.34 -63.55 6.47
N ASN A 457 11.41 -64.21 6.93
CA ASN A 457 11.75 -64.27 8.35
C ASN A 457 12.21 -62.91 8.89
N LEU A 458 12.99 -62.15 8.11
CA LEU A 458 13.37 -60.77 8.40
C LEU A 458 12.15 -59.85 8.44
N ALA A 459 11.24 -59.96 7.46
CA ALA A 459 10.00 -59.19 7.45
C ALA A 459 9.14 -59.49 8.70
N PHE A 460 8.91 -60.77 9.02
CA PHE A 460 8.13 -61.17 10.19
C PHE A 460 8.76 -60.71 11.53
N ARG A 461 10.08 -60.72 11.65
CA ARG A 461 10.79 -60.28 12.87
C ARG A 461 10.92 -58.77 13.02
N CYS A 462 11.02 -58.03 11.91
CA CYS A 462 11.44 -56.63 11.94
C CYS A 462 10.44 -55.65 11.30
N SER A 463 9.65 -56.01 10.29
CA SER A 463 8.83 -55.02 9.56
C SER A 463 7.76 -54.39 10.45
N ASP A 464 7.03 -55.15 11.26
CA ASP A 464 6.05 -54.56 12.20
C ASP A 464 6.74 -53.63 13.21
N ALA A 465 7.81 -54.08 13.86
CA ALA A 465 8.56 -53.30 14.86
C ALA A 465 9.33 -52.09 14.30
N VAL A 466 9.53 -52.02 12.98
CA VAL A 466 10.10 -50.86 12.26
C VAL A 466 8.96 -49.93 11.80
N ASN A 467 7.88 -50.47 11.23
CA ASN A 467 6.69 -49.70 10.86
C ASN A 467 6.10 -48.97 12.08
N ASP A 468 6.01 -49.62 13.25
CA ASP A 468 5.50 -49.00 14.47
C ASP A 468 6.40 -47.85 14.95
N SER A 469 7.73 -48.01 14.84
CA SER A 469 8.70 -46.95 15.13
C SER A 469 8.54 -45.76 14.17
N VAL A 470 8.38 -46.03 12.87
CA VAL A 470 8.11 -45.00 11.84
C VAL A 470 6.77 -44.29 12.12
N GLN A 471 5.68 -45.03 12.33
CA GLN A 471 4.35 -44.44 12.55
C GLN A 471 4.26 -43.64 13.85
N SER A 472 4.85 -44.13 14.93
CA SER A 472 4.96 -43.38 16.20
C SER A 472 5.71 -42.06 15.97
N SER A 473 6.82 -42.11 15.24
CA SER A 473 7.65 -40.93 14.94
C SER A 473 6.95 -39.93 14.01
N GLN A 474 6.21 -40.40 13.01
CA GLN A 474 5.38 -39.52 12.17
C GLN A 474 4.27 -38.86 13.00
N LYS A 475 3.64 -39.59 13.92
CA LYS A 475 2.59 -39.05 14.81
C LYS A 475 3.15 -38.00 15.78
N ASP A 476 4.29 -38.27 16.40
CA ASP A 476 5.05 -37.31 17.22
C ASP A 476 5.27 -35.98 16.46
N MET A 477 5.77 -36.07 15.21
CA MET A 477 6.06 -34.87 14.40
C MET A 477 4.80 -34.07 14.07
N ILE A 478 3.67 -34.74 13.80
CA ILE A 478 2.37 -34.09 13.56
C ILE A 478 1.86 -33.42 14.84
N GLU A 479 1.94 -34.08 16.00
CA GLU A 479 1.49 -33.52 17.28
C GLU A 479 2.34 -32.33 17.73
N CYS A 480 3.67 -32.39 17.56
CA CYS A 480 4.57 -31.28 17.85
C CYS A 480 4.39 -30.07 16.94
N LEU A 481 3.99 -30.26 15.68
CA LEU A 481 3.91 -29.18 14.68
C LEU A 481 2.50 -28.55 14.60
N LYS A 482 1.46 -29.26 15.02
CA LYS A 482 0.06 -28.78 15.08
C LYS A 482 -0.13 -27.41 15.75
N PRO A 483 0.54 -27.03 16.86
CA PRO A 483 0.34 -25.73 17.52
C PRO A 483 0.89 -24.52 16.74
N LEU A 484 1.74 -24.75 15.75
CA LEU A 484 2.36 -23.70 14.93
C LEU A 484 1.46 -23.30 13.75
N LEU A 485 0.66 -24.24 13.25
CA LEU A 485 -0.25 -24.05 12.11
C LEU A 485 -1.55 -23.33 12.50
N PRO A 486 -2.18 -22.57 11.57
CA PRO A 486 -3.48 -21.96 11.80
C PRO A 486 -4.60 -23.01 11.92
N SER A 487 -5.69 -22.65 12.60
CA SER A 487 -6.82 -23.54 12.90
C SER A 487 -7.47 -24.18 11.66
N THR A 488 -7.41 -23.51 10.51
CA THR A 488 -7.81 -24.05 9.20
C THR A 488 -6.93 -25.24 8.78
N ALA A 489 -5.61 -25.09 8.82
CA ALA A 489 -4.65 -26.13 8.45
C ALA A 489 -4.61 -27.29 9.46
N GLN A 490 -4.80 -27.01 10.76
CA GLN A 490 -4.87 -28.04 11.81
C GLN A 490 -5.96 -29.11 11.55
N ASN A 491 -7.07 -28.71 10.92
CA ASN A 491 -8.16 -29.62 10.56
C ASN A 491 -7.91 -30.40 9.25
N GLN A 492 -6.95 -29.97 8.42
CA GLN A 492 -6.64 -30.57 7.12
C GLN A 492 -5.35 -31.42 7.13
N LEU A 493 -4.52 -31.31 8.17
CA LEU A 493 -3.26 -32.05 8.34
C LEU A 493 -3.35 -33.54 7.97
N HIS A 494 -4.36 -34.26 8.48
CA HIS A 494 -4.55 -35.70 8.24
C HIS A 494 -4.93 -36.05 6.78
N MET A 495 -5.45 -35.09 6.01
CA MET A 495 -5.71 -35.26 4.57
C MET A 495 -4.47 -34.91 3.72
N LEU A 496 -3.65 -33.96 4.20
CA LEU A 496 -2.45 -33.49 3.52
C LEU A 496 -1.25 -34.44 3.66
N ILE A 497 -1.23 -35.27 4.70
CA ILE A 497 -0.15 -36.24 4.98
C ILE A 497 -0.78 -37.61 5.31
N PRO A 498 -0.97 -38.49 4.30
CA PRO A 498 -1.47 -39.84 4.51
C PRO A 498 -0.35 -40.72 5.09
N CYS A 499 -0.41 -41.03 6.39
CA CYS A 499 0.45 -42.06 7.00
C CYS A 499 0.09 -43.43 6.41
N ARG A 500 0.86 -43.88 5.41
CA ARG A 500 0.74 -45.21 4.82
C ARG A 500 1.46 -46.25 5.69
N LYS A 501 1.14 -47.53 5.49
CA LYS A 501 2.02 -48.59 5.98
C LYS A 501 3.37 -48.47 5.27
N PHE A 502 4.45 -48.50 6.04
CA PHE A 502 5.81 -48.51 5.51
C PHE A 502 6.27 -49.96 5.39
N GLU A 503 6.58 -50.40 4.16
CA GLU A 503 6.95 -51.77 3.84
C GLU A 503 8.46 -51.82 3.54
N LEU A 504 9.23 -52.44 4.43
CA LEU A 504 10.68 -52.43 4.37
C LEU A 504 11.19 -53.48 3.36
N SER A 505 12.01 -53.06 2.40
CA SER A 505 12.55 -53.97 1.37
C SER A 505 13.90 -54.56 1.77
N TYR A 506 13.94 -55.89 1.90
CA TYR A 506 15.14 -56.66 2.25
C TYR A 506 15.79 -57.24 0.97
N ASP A 507 16.54 -56.41 0.26
CA ASP A 507 17.29 -56.87 -0.92
C ASP A 507 18.59 -57.57 -0.48
N LEU A 508 18.70 -58.88 -0.73
CA LEU A 508 19.82 -59.73 -0.31
C LEU A 508 20.73 -60.16 -1.48
N ASN A 509 20.26 -60.04 -2.72
CA ASN A 509 20.93 -60.49 -3.97
C ASN A 509 21.69 -61.83 -3.83
N CYS A 510 21.07 -62.83 -3.21
CA CYS A 510 21.71 -64.12 -2.91
C CYS A 510 22.25 -64.78 -4.19
N ALA A 511 21.53 -64.65 -5.30
CA ALA A 511 21.90 -65.17 -6.61
C ALA A 511 23.25 -64.64 -7.14
N THR A 512 23.59 -63.36 -6.92
CA THR A 512 24.89 -62.81 -7.32
C THR A 512 25.98 -63.18 -6.31
N LEU A 513 25.67 -63.11 -5.02
CA LEU A 513 26.61 -63.37 -3.92
C LEU A 513 27.23 -64.77 -3.98
N CYS A 514 26.42 -65.77 -4.32
CA CYS A 514 26.81 -67.17 -4.30
C CYS A 514 27.25 -67.72 -5.67
N SER A 515 27.39 -66.86 -6.68
CA SER A 515 27.71 -67.26 -8.06
C SER A 515 29.05 -68.00 -8.21
N ASP A 516 30.05 -67.68 -7.40
CA ASP A 516 31.37 -68.32 -7.38
C ASP A 516 31.40 -69.75 -6.78
N PHE A 517 30.29 -70.26 -6.23
CA PHE A 517 30.29 -71.51 -5.46
C PHE A 517 30.62 -72.75 -6.32
N GLN A 518 31.86 -73.22 -6.21
CA GLN A 518 32.32 -74.50 -6.74
C GLN A 518 32.11 -75.63 -5.72
N GLU A 519 31.71 -76.80 -6.21
CA GLU A 519 31.32 -77.94 -5.37
C GLU A 519 32.38 -79.04 -5.35
N ASN A 520 32.43 -79.81 -4.26
CA ASN A 520 33.18 -81.05 -4.20
C ASN A 520 32.26 -82.23 -3.80
N ILE A 521 31.63 -82.85 -4.80
CA ILE A 521 30.76 -84.04 -4.67
C ILE A 521 31.53 -85.36 -4.94
N GLU A 522 32.83 -85.27 -5.27
CA GLU A 522 33.64 -86.45 -5.53
C GLU A 522 33.80 -87.33 -4.29
N PHE A 523 33.87 -88.65 -4.49
CA PHE A 523 34.01 -89.59 -3.38
C PHE A 523 35.45 -89.57 -2.84
N GLN A 524 35.66 -88.78 -1.79
CA GLN A 524 36.91 -88.75 -1.04
C GLN A 524 36.75 -89.57 0.25
N PHE A 525 37.53 -90.65 0.38
CA PHE A 525 37.48 -91.53 1.55
C PHE A 525 38.00 -90.83 2.81
N SER A 526 37.25 -90.90 3.91
CA SER A 526 37.56 -90.24 5.20
C SER A 526 38.94 -90.61 5.77
N LEU A 527 39.40 -91.84 5.52
CA LEU A 527 40.72 -92.38 5.88
C LEU A 527 41.63 -92.56 4.65
N GLY A 528 41.41 -91.78 3.59
CA GLY A 528 42.32 -91.68 2.46
C GLY A 528 43.68 -91.11 2.88
N TRP A 529 44.74 -91.50 2.17
CA TRP A 529 46.13 -91.10 2.49
C TRP A 529 46.33 -89.58 2.49
N THR A 530 45.61 -88.84 1.63
CA THR A 530 45.55 -87.37 1.62
C THR A 530 45.01 -86.81 2.94
N SER A 531 43.85 -87.29 3.40
CA SER A 531 43.21 -86.89 4.66
C SER A 531 44.03 -87.28 5.89
N LEU A 532 44.66 -88.47 5.88
CA LEU A 532 45.57 -88.91 6.95
C LEU A 532 46.82 -88.00 7.05
N VAL A 533 47.44 -87.67 5.92
CA VAL A 533 48.57 -86.73 5.86
C VAL A 533 48.16 -85.34 6.37
N HIS A 534 47.01 -84.83 5.94
CA HIS A 534 46.49 -83.53 6.42
C HIS A 534 46.17 -83.54 7.92
N ARG A 535 45.67 -84.66 8.47
CA ARG A 535 45.28 -84.78 9.88
C ARG A 535 46.46 -85.04 10.84
N PHE A 536 47.57 -85.61 10.37
CA PHE A 536 48.76 -85.87 11.19
C PHE A 536 49.92 -84.87 10.99
N LEU A 537 50.05 -84.20 9.84
CA LEU A 537 51.10 -83.21 9.59
C LEU A 537 50.60 -81.75 9.49
N GLY A 538 49.28 -81.54 9.55
CA GLY A 538 48.65 -80.23 9.44
C GLY A 538 48.54 -79.72 7.99
N PRO A 539 47.64 -78.76 7.74
CA PRO A 539 47.20 -78.42 6.38
C PRO A 539 48.28 -77.80 5.49
N VAL A 540 49.24 -77.07 6.07
CA VAL A 540 50.32 -76.39 5.32
C VAL A 540 51.37 -77.38 4.83
N ASN A 541 51.79 -78.32 5.69
CA ASN A 541 52.80 -79.31 5.33
C ASN A 541 52.23 -80.44 4.45
N GLY A 542 50.95 -80.81 4.65
CA GLY A 542 50.26 -81.80 3.82
C GLY A 542 50.25 -81.45 2.33
N ARG A 543 49.91 -80.19 1.98
CA ARG A 543 49.95 -79.70 0.59
C ARG A 543 51.34 -79.79 -0.04
N ARG A 544 52.41 -79.44 0.71
CA ARG A 544 53.81 -79.55 0.23
C ARG A 544 54.22 -81.00 -0.02
N ALA A 545 53.78 -81.95 0.81
CA ALA A 545 54.07 -83.37 0.61
C ALA A 545 53.35 -83.94 -0.63
N LEU A 546 52.11 -83.52 -0.90
CA LEU A 546 51.31 -84.03 -2.01
C LEU A 546 51.76 -83.48 -3.39
N MET A 547 52.11 -82.20 -3.50
CA MET A 547 52.63 -81.63 -4.76
C MET A 547 53.91 -82.33 -5.25
N LEU A 548 54.74 -82.84 -4.35
CA LEU A 548 55.96 -83.59 -4.68
C LEU A 548 55.71 -84.98 -5.31
N VAL A 549 54.48 -85.50 -5.22
CA VAL A 549 54.09 -86.80 -5.81
C VAL A 549 53.45 -86.60 -7.18
N ASP A 550 52.55 -85.60 -7.29
CA ASP A 550 51.70 -85.39 -8.47
C ASP A 550 52.49 -84.93 -9.71
N GLN A 551 53.60 -84.20 -9.50
CA GLN A 551 54.46 -83.66 -10.55
C GLN A 551 55.22 -84.73 -11.39
N LYS A 552 55.02 -86.02 -11.14
CA LYS A 552 55.68 -87.13 -11.85
C LYS A 552 54.83 -87.88 -12.88
N LEU A 553 53.55 -87.57 -13.05
CA LEU A 553 52.61 -88.47 -13.75
C LEU A 553 51.84 -87.90 -14.97
N GLN A 554 52.16 -86.69 -15.44
CA GLN A 554 51.59 -86.14 -16.68
C GLN A 554 52.67 -85.59 -17.63
N LEU A 555 52.99 -86.34 -18.70
CA LEU A 555 53.95 -85.93 -19.72
C LEU A 555 53.64 -86.54 -21.10
N THR A 556 52.45 -86.24 -21.64
CA THR A 556 52.08 -86.51 -23.06
C THR A 556 50.97 -85.55 -23.49
N ALA A 557 51.11 -84.93 -24.66
CA ALA A 557 50.12 -84.07 -25.33
C ALA A 557 49.94 -84.52 -26.80
N PRO A 558 48.91 -84.02 -27.50
CA PRO A 558 49.19 -83.18 -28.69
C PRO A 558 48.21 -82.00 -28.88
N LEU A 559 48.26 -81.32 -30.04
CA LEU A 559 47.85 -79.93 -30.27
C LEU A 559 46.99 -79.70 -31.54
N THR A 560 46.07 -78.71 -31.48
CA THR A 560 45.62 -77.80 -32.60
C THR A 560 44.91 -78.41 -33.83
N PRO A 561 44.40 -77.63 -34.84
CA PRO A 561 44.08 -76.17 -34.92
C PRO A 561 42.65 -75.83 -35.46
N SER A 562 42.21 -74.56 -35.34
CA SER A 562 41.66 -73.70 -36.45
C SER A 562 40.79 -72.50 -35.96
N ALA A 563 40.63 -71.49 -36.83
CA ALA A 563 39.90 -70.21 -36.68
C ALA A 563 39.63 -69.66 -38.12
N PRO A 564 39.27 -68.38 -38.42
CA PRO A 564 38.84 -67.22 -37.60
C PRO A 564 37.59 -66.49 -38.21
N VAL A 565 37.30 -65.23 -37.83
CA VAL A 565 36.97 -64.08 -38.74
C VAL A 565 36.87 -62.74 -37.95
N GLN A 566 37.81 -61.81 -38.22
CA GLN A 566 37.72 -60.33 -38.42
C GLN A 566 36.88 -59.43 -37.46
N SER A 567 37.18 -58.15 -37.15
CA SER A 567 38.16 -57.08 -37.57
C SER A 567 37.98 -55.87 -36.60
N GLN A 568 38.80 -54.81 -36.41
CA GLN A 568 40.14 -54.25 -36.77
C GLN A 568 40.46 -53.16 -35.68
N ILE A 569 41.64 -52.61 -35.35
CA ILE A 569 42.82 -52.03 -36.06
C ILE A 569 42.49 -50.66 -36.72
N PRO A 570 43.32 -49.58 -36.64
CA PRO A 570 44.71 -49.40 -36.14
C PRO A 570 44.84 -48.43 -34.93
N GLY A 571 46.00 -48.05 -34.36
CA GLY A 571 47.44 -48.38 -34.53
C GLY A 571 48.32 -47.28 -33.85
N GLY A 572 49.64 -47.38 -33.61
CA GLY A 572 50.64 -48.46 -33.80
C GLY A 572 52.08 -47.99 -33.45
N GLN A 573 53.09 -48.87 -33.60
CA GLN A 573 54.57 -48.66 -33.40
C GLN A 573 55.03 -48.41 -31.93
N GLY A 574 56.18 -48.88 -31.41
CA GLY A 574 57.27 -49.80 -31.87
C GLY A 574 58.51 -49.66 -30.95
N GLN A 575 59.61 -50.47 -30.97
CA GLN A 575 59.90 -51.79 -31.55
C GLN A 575 61.37 -52.24 -31.19
N ILE A 576 61.63 -53.56 -30.99
CA ILE A 576 62.90 -54.30 -31.32
C ILE A 576 64.16 -54.02 -30.39
N GLN A 577 65.19 -54.87 -30.12
CA GLN A 577 65.68 -56.20 -30.60
C GLN A 577 66.50 -57.02 -29.53
N ALA A 578 66.69 -58.34 -29.76
CA ALA A 578 67.89 -59.19 -29.50
C ALA A 578 68.53 -59.36 -28.08
N SER A 579 69.40 -60.35 -27.78
CA SER A 579 69.66 -61.73 -28.29
C SER A 579 70.71 -62.46 -27.40
N MET A 580 71.09 -63.71 -27.72
CA MET A 580 72.16 -64.56 -27.09
C MET A 580 71.82 -65.13 -25.69
N ALA A 581 72.40 -66.25 -25.21
CA ALA A 581 73.38 -67.18 -25.82
C ALA A 581 72.98 -68.67 -25.58
N GLN A 582 73.57 -69.59 -26.34
CA GLN A 582 73.31 -71.04 -26.27
C GLN A 582 74.53 -71.79 -25.68
N GLU A 583 74.84 -71.63 -24.39
CA GLU A 583 76.03 -72.32 -23.82
C GLU A 583 76.05 -72.56 -22.29
N GLU A 584 74.95 -72.95 -21.63
CA GLU A 584 75.02 -73.27 -20.18
C GLU A 584 74.20 -74.48 -19.67
N LEU A 585 73.11 -74.89 -20.34
CA LEU A 585 72.21 -75.93 -19.78
C LEU A 585 72.69 -77.39 -19.99
N MET A 586 73.65 -77.63 -20.91
CA MET A 586 74.13 -78.97 -21.25
C MET A 586 75.02 -79.60 -20.15
N MET A 587 75.51 -78.81 -19.20
CA MET A 587 76.32 -79.28 -18.05
C MET A 587 75.48 -79.83 -16.88
N SER A 588 74.15 -79.63 -16.91
CA SER A 588 73.24 -79.97 -15.81
C SER A 588 72.77 -81.44 -15.84
N MET A 589 72.46 -81.96 -17.04
CA MET A 589 71.74 -83.25 -17.21
C MET A 589 72.51 -84.49 -16.74
N VAL A 590 73.84 -84.42 -16.62
CA VAL A 590 74.69 -85.57 -16.27
C VAL A 590 74.91 -85.71 -14.76
N ASN A 591 74.70 -84.65 -13.97
CA ASN A 591 75.33 -84.51 -12.65
C ASN A 591 74.41 -84.72 -11.42
N ASN A 592 73.20 -85.27 -11.59
CA ASN A 592 72.34 -85.64 -10.43
C ASN A 592 71.55 -86.94 -10.57
N LEU A 593 71.80 -87.75 -11.61
CA LEU A 593 71.33 -89.14 -11.69
C LEU A 593 72.06 -90.09 -10.71
N ALA A 594 73.01 -89.57 -9.93
CA ALA A 594 73.91 -90.32 -9.05
C ALA A 594 73.60 -90.20 -7.54
N SER A 595 72.46 -89.63 -7.13
CA SER A 595 72.11 -89.39 -5.71
C SER A 595 70.99 -90.29 -5.15
N LEU A 596 70.49 -91.27 -5.92
CA LEU A 596 69.43 -92.22 -5.50
C LEU A 596 69.89 -93.33 -4.52
N THR A 597 70.95 -93.09 -3.76
CA THR A 597 71.45 -93.97 -2.68
C THR A 597 71.18 -93.36 -1.29
N SER A 598 69.94 -92.94 -1.03
CA SER A 598 69.56 -92.22 0.20
C SER A 598 68.40 -92.86 0.98
N ARG A 599 68.73 -93.92 1.74
CA ARG A 599 68.18 -94.36 3.06
C ARG A 599 66.66 -94.49 3.34
N THR A 600 65.73 -93.90 2.59
CA THR A 600 64.28 -93.88 2.92
C THR A 600 63.47 -94.97 2.22
N SER A 601 63.91 -95.47 1.07
CA SER A 601 63.29 -96.65 0.43
C SER A 601 63.52 -97.93 1.24
N MET A 602 64.68 -98.05 1.89
CA MET A 602 65.07 -99.24 2.64
C MET A 602 64.32 -99.38 3.98
N SER A 603 63.97 -98.26 4.63
CA SER A 603 63.21 -98.29 5.89
C SER A 603 61.77 -98.79 5.70
N VAL A 604 61.11 -98.45 4.59
CA VAL A 604 59.76 -98.96 4.27
C VAL A 604 59.76 -100.48 4.10
N VAL A 605 60.76 -101.02 3.39
CA VAL A 605 60.91 -102.48 3.19
C VAL A 605 61.25 -103.19 4.51
N ILE A 606 62.12 -102.61 5.35
CA ILE A 606 62.51 -103.20 6.64
C ILE A 606 61.35 -103.14 7.65
N VAL A 607 60.66 -101.99 7.81
CA VAL A 607 59.51 -101.87 8.72
C VAL A 607 58.36 -102.76 8.25
N GLY A 608 58.07 -102.79 6.94
CA GLY A 608 57.10 -103.72 6.36
C GLY A 608 57.45 -105.18 6.67
N GLY A 609 58.68 -105.60 6.41
CA GLY A 609 59.15 -106.97 6.66
C GLY A 609 59.20 -107.37 8.15
N VAL A 610 59.48 -106.42 9.05
CA VAL A 610 59.45 -106.66 10.50
C VAL A 610 58.02 -106.81 11.00
N VAL A 611 57.11 -105.89 10.65
CA VAL A 611 55.68 -105.99 11.01
C VAL A 611 55.06 -107.28 10.47
N TRP A 612 55.38 -107.66 9.23
CA TRP A 612 54.97 -108.92 8.62
C TRP A 612 55.38 -110.16 9.42
N ARG A 613 56.56 -110.11 10.06
CA ARG A 613 57.14 -111.23 10.82
C ARG A 613 56.75 -111.25 12.31
N THR A 614 56.38 -110.11 12.90
CA THR A 614 55.98 -110.01 14.31
C THR A 614 54.47 -110.05 14.54
N VAL A 615 53.68 -109.44 13.65
CA VAL A 615 52.22 -109.33 13.78
C VAL A 615 51.50 -110.52 13.13
N GLY A 616 52.14 -111.16 12.15
CA GLY A 616 51.62 -112.31 11.41
C GLY A 616 50.54 -111.94 10.39
N TRP A 617 50.49 -112.67 9.28
CA TRP A 617 49.60 -112.36 8.14
C TRP A 617 48.13 -112.17 8.56
N ARG A 618 47.63 -112.94 9.55
CA ARG A 618 46.22 -112.88 9.99
C ARG A 618 45.80 -111.49 10.47
N LEU A 619 46.65 -110.76 11.20
CA LEU A 619 46.33 -109.42 11.70
C LEU A 619 46.46 -108.34 10.63
N ILE A 620 47.41 -108.49 9.69
CA ILE A 620 47.56 -107.59 8.53
C ILE A 620 46.41 -107.77 7.54
N ALA A 621 45.98 -109.02 7.32
CA ALA A 621 44.77 -109.33 6.55
C ALA A 621 43.51 -108.81 7.26
N LEU A 622 43.42 -108.87 8.59
CA LEU A 622 42.32 -108.29 9.35
C LEU A 622 42.27 -106.77 9.23
N SER A 623 43.40 -106.06 9.35
CA SER A 623 43.43 -104.59 9.24
C SER A 623 43.20 -104.12 7.81
N MET A 624 43.75 -104.80 6.81
CA MET A 624 43.49 -104.52 5.39
C MET A 624 42.04 -104.84 5.00
N SER A 625 41.47 -105.93 5.52
CA SER A 625 40.05 -106.27 5.35
C SER A 625 39.14 -105.26 6.05
N LEU A 626 39.49 -104.80 7.26
CA LEU A 626 38.73 -103.77 7.97
C LEU A 626 38.80 -102.41 7.26
N TYR A 627 39.96 -102.02 6.74
CA TYR A 627 40.13 -100.81 5.92
C TYR A 627 39.35 -100.92 4.60
N GLY A 628 39.37 -102.10 3.95
CA GLY A 628 38.57 -102.39 2.75
C GLY A 628 37.06 -102.41 3.02
N LEU A 629 36.63 -102.94 4.17
CA LEU A 629 35.24 -102.93 4.63
C LEU A 629 34.78 -101.51 4.95
N LEU A 630 35.61 -100.68 5.58
CA LEU A 630 35.32 -99.26 5.80
C LEU A 630 35.24 -98.50 4.47
N TYR A 631 36.14 -98.75 3.53
CA TYR A 631 36.11 -98.16 2.19
C TYR A 631 34.85 -98.58 1.40
N LEU A 632 34.46 -99.87 1.43
CA LEU A 632 33.21 -100.32 0.83
C LEU A 632 31.99 -99.74 1.56
N PHE A 633 31.98 -99.69 2.88
CA PHE A 633 30.88 -99.14 3.68
C PHE A 633 30.66 -97.66 3.37
N GLU A 634 31.73 -96.86 3.33
CA GLU A 634 31.67 -95.44 2.99
C GLU A 634 31.26 -95.24 1.51
N LYS A 635 31.77 -96.07 0.59
CA LYS A 635 31.42 -96.01 -0.84
C LYS A 635 29.98 -96.46 -1.14
N LEU A 636 29.45 -97.42 -0.39
CA LEU A 636 28.05 -97.89 -0.49
C LEU A 636 27.06 -96.94 0.20
N THR A 637 27.50 -96.22 1.24
CA THR A 637 26.68 -95.17 1.88
C THR A 637 26.72 -93.83 1.12
N TRP A 638 27.68 -93.63 0.19
CA TRP A 638 27.78 -92.47 -0.72
C TRP A 638 26.72 -92.42 -1.84
N THR A 639 25.46 -92.55 -1.42
CA THR A 639 24.24 -92.45 -2.25
C THR A 639 23.99 -91.01 -2.72
N THR A 640 23.02 -90.80 -3.62
CA THR A 640 22.57 -89.46 -4.05
C THR A 640 22.16 -88.57 -2.87
N ARG A 641 21.46 -89.13 -1.87
CA ARG A 641 21.11 -88.43 -0.62
C ARG A 641 22.31 -88.09 0.28
N ALA A 642 23.40 -88.85 0.21
CA ALA A 642 24.64 -88.49 0.93
C ALA A 642 25.35 -87.32 0.24
N LYS A 643 25.37 -87.33 -1.10
CA LYS A 643 25.89 -86.24 -1.94
C LYS A 643 25.11 -84.93 -1.75
N GLU A 644 23.78 -85.01 -1.72
CA GLU A 644 22.90 -83.87 -1.43
C GLU A 644 23.23 -83.23 -0.07
N ARG A 645 23.38 -84.04 0.99
CA ARG A 645 23.77 -83.55 2.33
C ARG A 645 25.18 -82.95 2.36
N ALA A 646 26.13 -83.51 1.60
CA ALA A 646 27.48 -82.97 1.50
C ALA A 646 27.47 -81.59 0.81
N LEU A 647 26.73 -81.46 -0.29
CA LEU A 647 26.49 -80.18 -0.97
C LEU A 647 25.80 -79.18 -0.04
N LYS A 648 24.70 -79.56 0.63
CA LYS A 648 23.99 -78.69 1.57
C LYS A 648 24.90 -78.17 2.68
N ARG A 649 25.79 -79.00 3.24
CA ARG A 649 26.78 -78.57 4.25
C ARG A 649 27.84 -77.61 3.69
N GLN A 650 28.47 -77.95 2.56
CA GLN A 650 29.43 -77.06 1.88
C GLN A 650 28.79 -75.69 1.55
N PHE A 651 27.52 -75.72 1.15
CA PHE A 651 26.75 -74.53 0.85
C PHE A 651 26.36 -73.73 2.10
N VAL A 652 25.95 -74.37 3.21
CA VAL A 652 25.71 -73.68 4.51
C VAL A 652 26.98 -72.94 4.95
N GLU A 653 28.14 -73.60 4.94
CA GLU A 653 29.41 -73.00 5.37
C GLU A 653 29.77 -71.78 4.49
N TYR A 654 29.74 -71.94 3.17
CA TYR A 654 30.04 -70.88 2.21
C TYR A 654 29.04 -69.71 2.24
N ALA A 655 27.73 -70.01 2.28
CA ALA A 655 26.68 -68.99 2.34
C ALA A 655 26.70 -68.26 3.69
N THR A 656 27.06 -68.91 4.79
CA THR A 656 27.23 -68.26 6.10
C THR A 656 28.33 -67.20 6.06
N GLU A 657 29.52 -67.54 5.57
CA GLU A 657 30.63 -66.58 5.42
C GLU A 657 30.24 -65.41 4.50
N LYS A 658 29.58 -65.70 3.38
CA LYS A 658 29.18 -64.70 2.39
C LYS A 658 28.07 -63.77 2.88
N LEU A 659 27.02 -64.31 3.52
CA LEU A 659 25.92 -63.51 4.08
C LEU A 659 26.39 -62.65 5.27
N GLN A 660 27.33 -63.14 6.08
CA GLN A 660 27.94 -62.35 7.16
C GLN A 660 28.60 -61.05 6.65
N MET A 661 29.19 -61.07 5.45
CA MET A 661 29.79 -59.88 4.84
C MET A 661 28.76 -58.84 4.34
N ILE A 662 27.48 -59.20 4.13
CA ILE A 662 26.43 -58.23 3.75
C ILE A 662 25.68 -57.66 4.97
N ILE A 663 25.79 -58.23 6.17
CA ILE A 663 24.94 -57.80 7.33
C ILE A 663 24.91 -56.27 7.50
N SER A 664 26.09 -55.63 7.47
CA SER A 664 26.22 -54.17 7.60
C SER A 664 25.67 -53.38 6.40
N PHE A 665 25.77 -53.92 5.18
CA PHE A 665 25.22 -53.31 3.96
C PHE A 665 23.69 -53.42 3.94
N THR A 666 23.13 -54.59 4.26
CA THR A 666 21.66 -54.78 4.37
C THR A 666 21.08 -53.93 5.52
N SER A 667 21.72 -53.91 6.70
CA SER A 667 21.25 -53.08 7.82
C SER A 667 21.33 -51.58 7.50
N SER A 668 22.40 -51.13 6.84
CA SER A 668 22.56 -49.75 6.39
C SER A 668 21.52 -49.36 5.32
N ASN A 669 21.26 -50.23 4.33
CA ASN A 669 20.24 -49.99 3.30
C ASN A 669 18.83 -49.91 3.90
N CYS A 670 18.47 -50.82 4.81
CA CYS A 670 17.19 -50.77 5.54
C CYS A 670 17.07 -49.49 6.40
N SER A 671 18.16 -49.10 7.05
CA SER A 671 18.25 -47.87 7.84
C SER A 671 18.08 -46.61 6.97
N HIS A 672 18.71 -46.57 5.80
CA HIS A 672 18.53 -45.48 4.82
C HIS A 672 17.12 -45.41 4.24
N GLN A 673 16.43 -46.53 4.00
CA GLN A 673 15.01 -46.53 3.60
C GLN A 673 14.14 -45.82 4.66
N VAL A 674 14.31 -46.18 5.94
CA VAL A 674 13.60 -45.51 7.06
C VAL A 674 13.97 -44.03 7.17
N GLN A 675 15.26 -43.71 7.04
CA GLN A 675 15.75 -42.33 7.07
C GLN A 675 15.09 -41.47 5.97
N GLN A 676 14.93 -42.00 4.76
CA GLN A 676 14.30 -41.28 3.63
C GLN A 676 12.79 -41.09 3.83
N GLU A 677 12.06 -42.09 4.33
CA GLU A 677 10.62 -41.96 4.57
C GLU A 677 10.31 -40.93 5.67
N ILE A 678 11.04 -40.99 6.79
CA ILE A 678 10.85 -40.03 7.89
C ILE A 678 11.31 -38.62 7.46
N ALA A 679 12.46 -38.48 6.78
CA ALA A 679 12.95 -37.17 6.34
C ALA A 679 12.05 -36.54 5.26
N SER A 680 11.48 -37.32 4.34
CA SER A 680 10.53 -36.80 3.34
C SER A 680 9.18 -36.41 3.96
N THR A 681 8.70 -37.17 4.95
CA THR A 681 7.54 -36.78 5.76
C THR A 681 7.79 -35.46 6.49
N PHE A 682 8.98 -35.31 7.09
CA PHE A 682 9.37 -34.09 7.78
C PHE A 682 9.51 -32.88 6.85
N ALA A 683 10.13 -33.03 5.67
CA ALA A 683 10.21 -31.95 4.68
C ALA A 683 8.83 -31.46 4.23
N ARG A 684 7.86 -32.38 4.07
CA ARG A 684 6.46 -32.07 3.75
C ARG A 684 5.74 -31.34 4.88
N LEU A 685 6.09 -31.61 6.15
CA LEU A 685 5.60 -30.87 7.32
C LEU A 685 6.19 -29.45 7.36
N CYS A 686 7.51 -29.29 7.18
CA CYS A 686 8.16 -27.98 7.09
C CYS A 686 7.50 -27.09 6.03
N GLN A 687 7.25 -27.62 4.83
CA GLN A 687 6.60 -26.89 3.74
C GLN A 687 5.24 -26.27 4.14
N GLN A 688 4.47 -26.88 5.04
CA GLN A 688 3.20 -26.31 5.53
C GLN A 688 3.42 -25.16 6.53
N VAL A 689 4.50 -25.23 7.32
CA VAL A 689 4.91 -24.12 8.19
C VAL A 689 5.51 -22.98 7.37
N ASP A 690 6.26 -23.27 6.31
CA ASP A 690 6.82 -22.25 5.40
C ASP A 690 5.71 -21.47 4.68
N ILE A 691 4.64 -22.14 4.26
CA ILE A 691 3.42 -21.49 3.75
C ILE A 691 2.81 -20.59 4.83
N THR A 692 2.63 -21.11 6.05
CA THR A 692 2.09 -20.34 7.19
C THR A 692 2.93 -19.09 7.52
N GLN A 693 4.27 -19.21 7.51
CA GLN A 693 5.17 -18.07 7.74
C GLN A 693 5.03 -17.04 6.62
N LYS A 694 4.95 -17.48 5.36
CA LYS A 694 4.78 -16.60 4.21
C LYS A 694 3.43 -15.87 4.23
N ASP A 695 2.36 -16.53 4.67
CA ASP A 695 1.05 -15.90 4.83
C ASP A 695 1.08 -14.82 5.93
N LEU A 696 1.74 -15.08 7.06
CA LEU A 696 2.00 -14.07 8.11
C LEU A 696 2.85 -12.89 7.59
N GLU A 697 3.91 -13.16 6.81
CA GLU A 697 4.73 -12.12 6.17
C GLU A 697 3.90 -11.24 5.22
N ASN A 698 3.01 -11.84 4.42
CA ASN A 698 2.09 -11.13 3.53
C ASN A 698 1.12 -10.22 4.32
N GLU A 699 0.59 -10.70 5.46
CA GLU A 699 -0.29 -9.90 6.33
C GLU A 699 0.46 -8.74 7.03
N ILE A 700 1.69 -8.97 7.50
CA ILE A 700 2.55 -7.93 8.09
C ILE A 700 2.88 -6.83 7.05
N GLN A 701 3.14 -7.20 5.79
CA GLN A 701 3.32 -6.23 4.72
C GLN A 701 2.03 -5.45 4.44
N ARG A 702 0.88 -6.14 4.32
CA ARG A 702 -0.43 -5.52 4.11
C ARG A 702 -0.80 -4.52 5.21
N LEU A 703 -0.51 -4.84 6.47
CA LEU A 703 -0.68 -3.92 7.60
C LEU A 703 0.29 -2.73 7.52
N THR A 704 1.54 -2.96 7.13
CA THR A 704 2.53 -1.88 6.92
C THR A 704 2.09 -0.90 5.84
N ASP A 705 1.57 -1.40 4.71
CA ASP A 705 0.99 -0.57 3.65
C ASP A 705 -0.25 0.21 4.15
N LYS A 706 -1.10 -0.41 4.98
CA LYS A 706 -2.25 0.25 5.62
C LYS A 706 -1.78 1.38 6.55
N ILE A 707 -0.77 1.14 7.39
CA ILE A 707 -0.18 2.13 8.30
C ILE A 707 0.39 3.33 7.54
N GLN A 708 1.13 3.09 6.44
CA GLN A 708 1.71 4.18 5.63
C GLN A 708 0.63 5.03 4.95
N LYS A 709 -0.46 4.42 4.46
CA LYS A 709 -1.62 5.15 3.94
C LYS A 709 -2.30 5.98 5.03
N LEU A 710 -2.52 5.40 6.21
CA LEU A 710 -3.11 6.09 7.37
C LEU A 710 -2.27 7.30 7.79
N GLU A 711 -0.94 7.16 7.86
CA GLU A 711 -0.04 8.28 8.17
C GLU A 711 -0.06 9.37 7.08
N THR A 712 -0.16 8.99 5.80
CA THR A 712 -0.30 9.93 4.69
C THR A 712 -1.60 10.76 4.80
N VAL A 713 -2.72 10.09 5.14
CA VAL A 713 -4.01 10.74 5.43
C VAL A 713 -3.90 11.67 6.64
N GLN A 714 -3.29 11.19 7.73
CA GLN A 714 -3.10 11.97 8.96
C GLN A 714 -2.21 13.21 8.76
N ASN A 715 -1.24 13.15 7.84
CA ASN A 715 -0.38 14.30 7.55
C ASN A 715 -1.07 15.32 6.61
N ARG A 716 -1.88 14.87 5.64
CA ARG A 716 -2.69 15.78 4.81
C ARG A 716 -3.79 16.49 5.61
N SER A 717 -4.51 15.80 6.50
CA SER A 717 -5.52 16.43 7.36
C SER A 717 -4.92 17.48 8.31
N LYS A 718 -3.74 17.22 8.91
CA LYS A 718 -2.99 18.24 9.69
C LYS A 718 -2.67 19.49 8.85
N VAL A 719 -2.19 19.33 7.62
CA VAL A 719 -1.87 20.47 6.72
C VAL A 719 -3.12 21.28 6.39
N LEU A 720 -4.24 20.61 6.06
CA LEU A 720 -5.53 21.27 5.83
C LEU A 720 -6.02 22.01 7.07
N ARG A 721 -5.91 21.41 8.27
CA ARG A 721 -6.24 22.08 9.54
C ARG A 721 -5.39 23.32 9.80
N HIS A 722 -4.09 23.29 9.47
CA HIS A 722 -3.23 24.47 9.56
C HIS A 722 -3.60 25.58 8.56
N LYS A 723 -4.04 25.23 7.34
CA LYS A 723 -4.63 26.19 6.38
C LYS A 723 -5.92 26.81 6.94
N ALA A 724 -6.80 26.02 7.54
CA ALA A 724 -8.02 26.53 8.19
C ALA A 724 -7.70 27.56 9.27
N THR A 725 -6.78 27.28 10.20
CA THR A 725 -6.39 28.24 11.26
C THR A 725 -5.76 29.52 10.70
N ALA A 726 -5.05 29.46 9.57
CA ALA A 726 -4.57 30.66 8.88
C ALA A 726 -5.73 31.49 8.30
N LEU A 727 -6.75 30.85 7.72
CA LEU A 727 -7.95 31.51 7.18
C LEU A 727 -8.84 32.10 8.30
N GLU A 728 -9.05 31.36 9.40
CA GLU A 728 -9.73 31.85 10.61
C GLU A 728 -9.07 33.15 11.12
N LYS A 729 -7.74 33.18 11.17
CA LYS A 729 -6.99 34.37 11.54
C LYS A 729 -7.16 35.50 10.51
N GLN A 730 -7.06 35.24 9.21
CA GLN A 730 -7.28 36.29 8.18
C GLN A 730 -8.70 36.91 8.27
N LEU A 731 -9.71 36.11 8.58
CA LEU A 731 -11.10 36.55 8.80
C LEU A 731 -11.27 37.37 10.08
N GLU A 732 -10.51 37.08 11.15
CA GLU A 732 -10.48 37.89 12.37
C GLU A 732 -9.65 39.17 12.22
N ASP A 733 -8.53 39.12 11.48
CA ASP A 733 -7.73 40.28 11.07
C ASP A 733 -8.49 41.18 10.07
N PHE A 734 -9.49 40.66 9.35
CA PHE A 734 -10.45 41.46 8.59
C PHE A 734 -11.50 42.08 9.53
N SER A 735 -12.16 41.26 10.37
CA SER A 735 -13.22 41.71 11.27
C SER A 735 -12.76 42.81 12.25
N SER A 736 -11.56 42.66 12.82
CA SER A 736 -10.96 43.64 13.73
C SER A 736 -10.55 44.95 13.05
N GLN A 737 -10.04 44.88 11.81
CA GLN A 737 -9.59 46.06 11.06
C GLN A 737 -10.76 46.86 10.45
N TYR A 738 -11.79 46.16 9.95
CA TYR A 738 -12.81 46.75 9.09
C TYR A 738 -14.23 46.79 9.69
N LEU A 739 -14.65 45.76 10.43
CA LEU A 739 -16.05 45.59 10.90
C LEU A 739 -16.28 46.08 12.34
N ARG A 740 -15.29 45.93 13.24
CA ARG A 740 -15.38 46.50 14.59
C ARG A 740 -15.39 48.03 14.52
N PRO A 741 -16.23 48.71 15.35
CA PRO A 741 -16.11 50.16 15.50
C PRO A 741 -14.72 50.49 16.07
N GLN A 742 -14.10 51.55 15.55
CA GLN A 742 -12.94 52.13 16.19
C GLN A 742 -13.41 52.92 17.42
N PRO A 743 -12.69 52.85 18.56
CA PRO A 743 -13.08 53.49 19.81
C PRO A 743 -12.89 55.02 19.80
#